data_AF-A0A1Z5SUX9-F1
#
_entry.id   AF-A0A1Z5SUX9-F1
#
_cell.length_a   1.000
_cell.length_b   1.000
_cell.length_c   1.000
_cell.angle_alpha   90.00
_cell.angle_beta   90.00
_cell.angle_gamma   90.00
#
_symmetry.space_group_name_H-M   'P 1'
#
loop_
_entity.id
_entity.type
_entity.pdbx_description
1 polymer ?
#
loop_
_entity_poly.entity_id
_entity_poly.type
_entity_poly.pdbx_seq_one_letter_code
_entity_poly.pdbx_strand_id
1 'polypeptide(L)'
;MPQQPITVHDLQAAQLHQKVDLLIENLVNIKDTTGKFLLRLEDGRVIDTKGWNDWEWTHGIGLYGLWQYHFLTGSEKALQTATGWFREQLAIGTTKNINTMSPFLTLAYLHERTGEPSYLPWLDSWAEWAMYDLTRTPFGGMQHVTYAADNTNELWDDTLMMTVLPLAKIGKLLNRPHYIEEAKRQFLLHIKYLFDPTTGLFFHGWKFDNSAEGGFGHNFARARWARGNSWLTIVIPDFIELLDLPANDGLRIHLIDTLEAQCQALKRLQADNGMWRTILDKPQSEGSYEEASATAGFAYGMLKAARKRYIDRSYEDVALKAVKAVMERISDDGELRESSNHHGNQVPNITNGFDRTFGPQYYHFNKGSSDATLQDLRQDALQYASPTWNVDFYDSIAPHVPNYVPSSGRGSWEGKIKLPHGAGHPIAVLSQNGVDFQDNVFDTEAYQYWADVDEHTGKVIIPRVKADTYRLTVYAEGIFGQYVQDDVVVEAGETSKTKVHWREESAGTELWRIGTPDKSTGEYRHGYELDPTHPLHPEEYCIYWGAYDYHEDFPEGVTFRVGESDVGDDLNYIHWSVYGGKGSLREDPYYGDGDVNNWTVLFDVAKHALHKKTEATLTVQLSGAKTAAGNTDVFNASEPYIDLPYTVVINGYEQPSWIIPWN
;
A
#
# COMPACT_ATOMS: atom_id res chain seq x y z
N MET A 1 -10.82 -24.71 -44.05
CA MET A 1 -10.75 -24.52 -42.58
C MET A 1 -12.18 -24.39 -42.08
N PRO A 2 -12.60 -25.09 -41.02
CA PRO A 2 -13.93 -24.86 -40.47
C PRO A 2 -13.98 -23.41 -39.97
N GLN A 3 -14.96 -22.63 -40.46
CA GLN A 3 -15.22 -21.28 -39.96
C GLN A 3 -15.36 -21.35 -38.44
N GLN A 4 -14.46 -20.68 -37.72
CA GLN A 4 -14.67 -20.47 -36.28
C GLN A 4 -16.04 -19.81 -36.10
N PRO A 5 -16.86 -20.25 -35.13
CA PRO A 5 -18.12 -19.61 -34.86
C PRO A 5 -17.86 -18.13 -34.54
N ILE A 6 -18.48 -17.25 -35.33
CA ILE A 6 -18.38 -15.79 -35.21
C ILE A 6 -18.89 -15.32 -33.82
N THR A 7 -19.62 -16.19 -33.11
CA THR A 7 -20.18 -15.95 -31.78
C THR A 7 -20.15 -17.21 -30.92
N VAL A 8 -19.67 -17.09 -29.68
CA VAL A 8 -19.62 -18.16 -28.66
C VAL A 8 -20.14 -17.58 -27.34
N HIS A 9 -21.21 -18.14 -26.77
CA HIS A 9 -21.85 -17.65 -25.54
C HIS A 9 -22.11 -16.12 -25.55
N ASP A 10 -22.70 -15.61 -26.63
CA ASP A 10 -22.98 -14.18 -26.88
C ASP A 10 -21.75 -13.27 -27.04
N LEU A 11 -20.53 -13.83 -27.01
CA LEU A 11 -19.30 -13.09 -27.30
C LEU A 11 -19.00 -13.17 -28.79
N GLN A 12 -18.94 -12.03 -29.48
CA GLN A 12 -18.54 -11.98 -30.88
C GLN A 12 -17.02 -11.85 -30.99
N ALA A 13 -16.42 -12.61 -31.90
CA ALA A 13 -14.97 -12.56 -32.13
C ALA A 13 -14.50 -11.13 -32.48
N ALA A 14 -15.25 -10.41 -33.31
CA ALA A 14 -14.93 -9.04 -33.69
C ALA A 14 -14.87 -8.08 -32.48
N GLN A 15 -15.79 -8.22 -31.52
CA GLN A 15 -15.80 -7.41 -30.31
C GLN A 15 -14.61 -7.72 -29.40
N LEU A 16 -14.26 -9.00 -29.27
CA LEU A 16 -13.08 -9.43 -28.52
C LEU A 16 -11.79 -8.87 -29.13
N HIS A 17 -11.63 -8.96 -30.45
CA HIS A 17 -10.48 -8.38 -31.16
C HIS A 17 -10.38 -6.88 -30.96
N GLN A 18 -11.51 -6.16 -31.05
CA GLN A 18 -11.54 -4.73 -30.79
C GLN A 18 -11.09 -4.38 -29.37
N LYS A 19 -11.55 -5.12 -28.35
CA LYS A 19 -11.14 -4.90 -26.95
C LYS A 19 -9.67 -5.24 -26.72
N VAL A 20 -9.15 -6.30 -27.34
CA VAL A 20 -7.71 -6.63 -27.28
C VAL A 20 -6.86 -5.54 -27.93
N ASP A 21 -7.28 -5.02 -29.09
CA ASP A 21 -6.55 -3.95 -29.76
C ASP A 21 -6.53 -2.66 -28.92
N LEU A 22 -7.64 -2.32 -28.24
CA LEU A 22 -7.71 -1.21 -27.28
C LEU A 22 -6.77 -1.41 -26.09
N LEU A 23 -6.74 -2.60 -25.49
CA LEU A 23 -5.82 -2.93 -24.40
C LEU A 23 -4.36 -2.80 -24.84
N ILE A 24 -4.02 -3.26 -26.05
CA ILE A 24 -2.68 -3.12 -26.62
C ILE A 24 -2.33 -1.64 -26.82
N GLU A 25 -3.26 -0.84 -27.35
CA GLU A 25 -3.05 0.59 -27.53
C GLU A 25 -2.86 1.33 -26.21
N ASN A 26 -3.64 1.01 -25.18
CA ASN A 26 -3.49 1.59 -23.86
C ASN A 26 -2.12 1.21 -23.26
N LEU A 27 -1.80 -0.09 -23.22
CA LEU A 27 -0.57 -0.64 -22.64
C LEU A 27 0.70 0.03 -23.14
N VAL A 28 0.83 0.21 -24.47
CA VAL A 28 2.05 0.79 -25.06
C VAL A 28 2.15 2.32 -24.92
N ASN A 29 1.04 2.96 -24.51
CA ASN A 29 0.97 4.41 -24.32
C ASN A 29 0.97 4.83 -22.84
N ILE A 30 1.05 3.88 -21.90
CA ILE A 30 1.27 4.18 -20.47
C ILE A 30 2.62 4.89 -20.32
N LYS A 31 2.61 6.04 -19.63
CA LYS A 31 3.78 6.89 -19.38
C LYS A 31 3.65 7.58 -18.04
N ASP A 32 4.74 7.71 -17.29
CA ASP A 32 4.84 8.65 -16.18
C ASP A 32 5.48 9.96 -16.64
N THR A 33 4.65 10.90 -17.12
CA THR A 33 5.14 12.21 -17.57
C THR A 33 5.61 13.12 -16.43
N THR A 34 5.30 12.75 -15.18
CA THR A 34 5.62 13.56 -13.99
C THR A 34 6.88 13.09 -13.28
N GLY A 35 7.34 11.88 -13.54
CA GLY A 35 8.42 11.22 -12.81
C GLY A 35 8.05 10.86 -11.36
N LYS A 36 6.75 10.89 -11.01
CA LYS A 36 6.23 10.64 -9.66
C LYS A 36 6.44 9.20 -9.21
N PHE A 37 6.49 8.26 -10.14
CA PHE A 37 6.54 6.82 -9.90
C PHE A 37 7.90 6.20 -10.26
N LEU A 38 8.93 7.04 -10.44
CA LEU A 38 10.30 6.59 -10.64
C LEU A 38 10.79 5.87 -9.38
N LEU A 39 11.13 4.59 -9.53
CA LEU A 39 11.80 3.81 -8.50
C LEU A 39 13.27 4.23 -8.47
N ARG A 40 13.71 4.79 -7.35
CA ARG A 40 15.11 5.18 -7.12
C ARG A 40 15.75 4.13 -6.23
N LEU A 41 16.81 3.50 -6.73
CA LEU A 41 17.59 2.50 -6.01
C LEU A 41 18.83 3.14 -5.39
N GLU A 42 19.31 2.54 -4.29
CA GLU A 42 20.47 3.01 -3.52
C GLU A 42 21.76 3.04 -4.35
N ASP A 43 21.86 2.22 -5.39
CA ASP A 43 23.00 2.19 -6.33
C ASP A 43 22.94 3.27 -7.42
N GLY A 44 22.01 4.24 -7.28
CA GLY A 44 21.86 5.38 -8.17
C GLY A 44 21.03 5.12 -9.43
N ARG A 45 20.53 3.89 -9.63
CA ARG A 45 19.60 3.60 -10.72
C ARG A 45 18.24 4.26 -10.47
N VAL A 46 17.67 4.80 -11.54
CA VAL A 46 16.31 5.36 -11.56
C VAL A 46 15.54 4.60 -12.62
N ILE A 47 14.51 3.88 -12.21
CA ILE A 47 13.72 2.98 -13.05
C ILE A 47 12.32 3.57 -13.18
N ASP A 48 11.85 3.84 -14.40
CA ASP A 48 10.43 4.12 -14.61
C ASP A 48 9.68 2.78 -14.57
N THR A 49 8.77 2.63 -13.62
CA THR A 49 8.05 1.37 -13.39
C THR A 49 6.72 1.30 -14.14
N LYS A 50 6.39 2.36 -14.89
CA LYS A 50 5.08 2.57 -15.52
C LYS A 50 5.19 2.64 -17.03
N GLY A 51 6.17 3.36 -17.55
CA GLY A 51 6.36 3.55 -18.98
C GLY A 51 6.56 2.25 -19.74
N TRP A 52 5.97 2.13 -20.93
CA TRP A 52 6.21 0.98 -21.82
C TRP A 52 7.69 0.80 -22.22
N ASN A 53 8.48 1.87 -22.11
CA ASN A 53 9.88 1.89 -22.52
C ASN A 53 10.85 1.45 -21.41
N ASP A 54 10.35 0.83 -20.35
CA ASP A 54 11.15 0.29 -19.25
C ASP A 54 11.12 -1.23 -19.19
N TRP A 55 11.70 -1.80 -18.14
CA TRP A 55 11.88 -3.24 -17.96
C TRP A 55 11.44 -3.72 -16.57
N GLU A 56 10.20 -4.19 -16.52
CA GLU A 56 9.54 -4.77 -15.34
C GLU A 56 8.78 -6.05 -15.68
N TRP A 57 8.32 -6.79 -14.66
CA TRP A 57 7.57 -8.03 -14.87
C TRP A 57 6.26 -7.83 -15.65
N THR A 58 5.63 -6.67 -15.49
CA THR A 58 4.42 -6.28 -16.24
C THR A 58 4.66 -6.33 -17.75
N HIS A 59 5.85 -5.91 -18.20
CA HIS A 59 6.26 -5.99 -19.59
C HIS A 59 6.38 -7.44 -20.05
N GLY A 60 6.94 -8.33 -19.22
CA GLY A 60 7.03 -9.76 -19.55
C GLY A 60 5.66 -10.38 -19.84
N ILE A 61 4.66 -10.08 -19.02
CA ILE A 61 3.28 -10.55 -19.21
C ILE A 61 2.63 -9.88 -20.43
N GLY A 62 2.79 -8.56 -20.61
CA GLY A 62 2.29 -7.83 -21.76
C GLY A 62 2.86 -8.35 -23.09
N LEU A 63 4.18 -8.56 -23.15
CA LEU A 63 4.89 -9.15 -24.30
C LEU A 63 4.41 -10.56 -24.59
N TYR A 64 4.16 -11.37 -23.54
CA TYR A 64 3.62 -12.71 -23.72
C TYR A 64 2.20 -12.68 -24.30
N GLY A 65 1.34 -11.77 -23.82
CA GLY A 65 0.02 -11.53 -24.38
C GLY A 65 0.06 -11.11 -25.86
N LEU A 66 0.95 -10.16 -26.21
CA LEU A 66 1.19 -9.74 -27.59
C LEU A 66 1.63 -10.91 -28.48
N TRP A 67 2.57 -11.72 -28.00
CA TRP A 67 3.04 -12.91 -28.71
C TRP A 67 1.92 -13.92 -28.93
N GLN A 68 1.14 -14.24 -27.90
CA GLN A 68 0.00 -15.16 -28.00
C GLN A 68 -1.04 -14.64 -29.00
N TYR A 69 -1.32 -13.33 -28.98
CA TYR A 69 -2.25 -12.71 -29.90
C TYR A 69 -1.74 -12.76 -31.35
N HIS A 70 -0.46 -12.45 -31.57
CA HIS A 70 0.18 -12.63 -32.88
C HIS A 70 0.15 -14.08 -33.34
N PHE A 71 0.47 -15.04 -32.47
CA PHE A 71 0.46 -16.46 -32.78
C PHE A 71 -0.93 -16.94 -33.22
N LEU A 72 -1.99 -16.44 -32.56
CA LEU A 72 -3.37 -16.78 -32.87
C LEU A 72 -3.89 -16.13 -34.17
N THR A 73 -3.59 -14.86 -34.38
CA THR A 73 -4.26 -14.02 -35.41
C THR A 73 -3.38 -13.66 -36.60
N GLY A 74 -2.06 -13.77 -36.45
CA GLY A 74 -1.10 -13.17 -37.37
C GLY A 74 -0.98 -11.64 -37.25
N SER A 75 -1.44 -11.04 -36.14
CA SER A 75 -1.36 -9.57 -35.93
C SER A 75 0.07 -9.06 -36.04
N GLU A 76 0.35 -8.36 -37.13
CA GLU A 76 1.66 -7.75 -37.40
C GLU A 76 1.94 -6.61 -36.41
N LYS A 77 0.90 -5.85 -36.02
CA LYS A 77 1.00 -4.80 -34.99
C LYS A 77 1.55 -5.37 -33.69
N ALA A 78 0.97 -6.47 -33.19
CA ALA A 78 1.42 -7.09 -31.94
C ALA A 78 2.87 -7.60 -32.02
N LEU A 79 3.26 -8.20 -33.16
CA LEU A 79 4.63 -8.65 -33.39
C LEU A 79 5.61 -7.48 -33.43
N GLN A 80 5.27 -6.41 -34.14
CA GLN A 80 6.11 -5.21 -34.26
C GLN A 80 6.26 -4.50 -32.92
N THR A 81 5.20 -4.42 -32.12
CA THR A 81 5.26 -3.90 -30.75
C THR A 81 6.23 -4.72 -29.89
N ALA A 82 6.08 -6.05 -29.87
CA ALA A 82 6.93 -6.91 -29.05
C ALA A 82 8.41 -6.88 -29.49
N THR A 83 8.66 -6.99 -30.80
CA THR A 83 10.03 -6.96 -31.36
C THR A 83 10.67 -5.58 -31.26
N GLY A 84 9.88 -4.50 -31.36
CA GLY A 84 10.31 -3.12 -31.14
C GLY A 84 10.82 -2.92 -29.71
N TRP A 85 10.04 -3.36 -28.73
CA TRP A 85 10.44 -3.30 -27.32
C TRP A 85 11.77 -4.03 -27.08
N PHE A 86 11.95 -5.27 -27.56
CA PHE A 86 13.22 -5.98 -27.39
C PHE A 86 14.39 -5.30 -28.10
N ARG A 87 14.17 -4.73 -29.29
CA ARG A 87 15.23 -4.01 -30.01
C ARG A 87 15.78 -2.84 -29.19
N GLU A 88 14.89 -2.10 -28.53
CA GLU A 88 15.25 -0.96 -27.70
C GLU A 88 15.84 -1.41 -26.37
N GLN A 89 15.16 -2.29 -25.64
CA GLN A 89 15.54 -2.68 -24.28
C GLN A 89 16.79 -3.55 -24.24
N LEU A 90 17.03 -4.44 -25.22
CA LEU A 90 18.27 -5.22 -25.27
C LEU A 90 19.49 -4.35 -25.62
N ALA A 91 19.32 -3.15 -26.17
CA ALA A 91 20.42 -2.22 -26.36
C ALA A 91 20.83 -1.52 -25.03
N ILE A 92 19.92 -1.45 -24.06
CA ILE A 92 20.11 -0.80 -22.76
C ILE A 92 20.52 -1.83 -21.69
N GLY A 93 19.76 -2.93 -21.59
CA GLY A 93 19.93 -3.96 -20.56
C GLY A 93 19.39 -3.56 -19.18
N THR A 94 19.24 -4.54 -18.30
CA THR A 94 18.90 -4.34 -16.89
C THR A 94 19.55 -5.40 -15.99
N THR A 95 19.43 -5.27 -14.67
CA THR A 95 19.87 -6.28 -13.71
C THR A 95 18.93 -7.46 -13.64
N LYS A 96 19.51 -8.65 -13.39
CA LYS A 96 18.76 -9.90 -13.30
C LYS A 96 18.13 -10.06 -11.91
N ASN A 97 16.82 -10.27 -11.89
CA ASN A 97 16.03 -10.63 -10.72
C ASN A 97 14.81 -11.45 -11.18
N ILE A 98 13.98 -11.93 -10.25
CA ILE A 98 12.85 -12.82 -10.58
C ILE A 98 11.89 -12.18 -11.58
N ASN A 99 11.65 -10.87 -11.43
CA ASN A 99 10.70 -10.11 -12.22
C ASN A 99 11.22 -9.81 -13.63
N THR A 100 12.48 -9.39 -13.73
CA THR A 100 13.10 -9.00 -15.01
C THR A 100 13.40 -10.18 -15.92
N MET A 101 13.34 -11.41 -15.41
CA MET A 101 13.45 -12.65 -16.18
C MET A 101 12.21 -12.92 -17.05
N SER A 102 11.05 -12.34 -16.71
CA SER A 102 9.78 -12.68 -17.36
C SER A 102 9.72 -12.39 -18.88
N PRO A 103 10.31 -11.30 -19.44
CA PRO A 103 10.32 -11.08 -20.89
C PRO A 103 11.04 -12.18 -21.68
N PHE A 104 11.96 -12.92 -21.05
CA PHE A 104 12.73 -13.95 -21.75
C PHE A 104 11.89 -15.16 -22.19
N LEU A 105 10.70 -15.35 -21.61
CA LEU A 105 9.73 -16.30 -22.15
C LEU A 105 9.39 -15.95 -23.61
N THR A 106 9.02 -14.69 -23.84
CA THR A 106 8.65 -14.19 -25.18
C THR A 106 9.87 -14.10 -26.09
N LEU A 107 11.02 -13.66 -25.58
CA LEU A 107 12.26 -13.61 -26.37
C LEU A 107 12.66 -14.99 -26.91
N ALA A 108 12.50 -16.03 -26.09
CA ALA A 108 12.79 -17.41 -26.50
C ALA A 108 11.84 -17.89 -27.61
N TYR A 109 10.54 -17.56 -27.54
CA TYR A 109 9.60 -17.84 -28.63
C TYR A 109 9.91 -17.06 -29.91
N LEU A 110 10.31 -15.79 -29.79
CA LEU A 110 10.72 -14.99 -30.93
C LEU A 110 11.95 -15.60 -31.60
N HIS A 111 12.99 -15.96 -30.83
CA HIS A 111 14.19 -16.61 -31.36
C HIS A 111 13.86 -17.94 -32.06
N GLU A 112 13.02 -18.79 -31.45
CA GLU A 112 12.60 -20.06 -32.05
C GLU A 112 11.95 -19.87 -33.43
N ARG A 113 11.21 -18.77 -33.61
CA ARG A 113 10.49 -18.49 -34.85
C ARG A 113 11.34 -17.75 -35.89
N THR A 114 12.16 -16.78 -35.48
CA THR A 114 12.91 -15.91 -36.40
C THR A 114 14.32 -16.42 -36.68
N GLY A 115 14.89 -17.20 -35.76
CA GLY A 115 16.30 -17.58 -35.79
C GLY A 115 17.27 -16.41 -35.54
N GLU A 116 16.80 -15.27 -35.02
CA GLU A 116 17.61 -14.07 -34.81
C GLU A 116 18.79 -14.37 -33.86
N PRO A 117 20.03 -14.46 -34.36
CA PRO A 117 21.16 -14.96 -33.59
C PRO A 117 21.58 -14.02 -32.46
N SER A 118 21.26 -12.72 -32.55
CA SER A 118 21.58 -11.74 -31.50
C SER A 118 20.84 -12.01 -30.18
N TYR A 119 19.77 -12.80 -30.18
CA TYR A 119 19.04 -13.17 -28.95
C TYR A 119 19.74 -14.28 -28.16
N LEU A 120 20.60 -15.09 -28.78
CA LEU A 120 21.21 -16.25 -28.12
C LEU A 120 22.05 -15.89 -26.88
N PRO A 121 22.94 -14.89 -26.91
CA PRO A 121 23.73 -14.52 -25.73
C PRO A 121 22.86 -14.04 -24.56
N TRP A 122 21.74 -13.38 -24.86
CA TRP A 122 20.78 -12.92 -23.87
C TRP A 122 20.05 -14.09 -23.21
N LEU A 123 19.51 -15.01 -24.02
CA LEU A 123 18.84 -16.23 -23.53
C LEU A 123 19.78 -17.11 -22.71
N ASP A 124 21.02 -17.26 -23.17
CA ASP A 124 22.07 -18.01 -22.48
C ASP A 124 22.41 -17.38 -21.12
N SER A 125 22.78 -16.09 -21.10
CA SER A 125 23.22 -15.41 -19.88
C SER A 125 22.14 -15.37 -18.80
N TRP A 126 20.89 -15.15 -19.18
CA TRP A 126 19.78 -15.07 -18.22
C TRP A 126 19.34 -16.45 -17.70
N ALA A 127 19.40 -17.48 -18.53
CA ALA A 127 19.11 -18.84 -18.06
C ALA A 127 20.23 -19.41 -17.18
N GLU A 128 21.50 -19.16 -17.50
CA GLU A 128 22.64 -19.53 -16.64
C GLU A 128 22.53 -18.85 -15.27
N TRP A 129 22.21 -17.56 -15.23
CA TRP A 129 21.95 -16.86 -13.97
C TRP A 129 20.80 -17.51 -13.19
N ALA A 130 19.65 -17.76 -13.82
CA ALA A 130 18.51 -18.36 -13.14
C ALA A 130 18.84 -19.75 -12.59
N MET A 131 19.70 -20.51 -13.28
CA MET A 131 20.11 -21.85 -12.89
C MET A 131 21.16 -21.85 -11.76
N TYR A 132 22.18 -20.99 -11.83
CA TYR A 132 23.38 -21.12 -11.00
C TYR A 132 23.66 -19.95 -10.07
N ASP A 133 23.20 -18.74 -10.41
CA ASP A 133 23.55 -17.51 -9.69
C ASP A 133 22.39 -16.95 -8.86
N LEU A 134 21.14 -17.19 -9.28
CA LEU A 134 19.94 -16.78 -8.55
C LEU A 134 19.92 -17.47 -7.19
N THR A 135 19.89 -16.67 -6.12
CA THR A 135 19.86 -17.12 -4.73
C THR A 135 18.77 -18.17 -4.50
N ARG A 136 19.10 -19.17 -3.69
CA ARG A 136 18.21 -20.28 -3.37
C ARG A 136 17.85 -20.30 -1.90
N THR A 137 16.58 -20.54 -1.61
CA THR A 137 16.06 -20.81 -0.27
C THR A 137 16.49 -22.21 0.21
N PRO A 138 16.27 -22.57 1.50
CA PRO A 138 16.39 -23.94 1.95
C PRO A 138 15.63 -24.91 1.03
N PHE A 139 16.20 -26.10 0.82
CA PHE A 139 15.71 -27.08 -0.17
C PHE A 139 15.77 -26.59 -1.62
N GLY A 140 16.53 -25.54 -1.93
CA GLY A 140 16.86 -25.15 -3.30
C GLY A 140 15.69 -24.52 -4.07
N GLY A 141 14.75 -23.88 -3.39
CA GLY A 141 13.72 -23.09 -4.07
C GLY A 141 14.30 -21.78 -4.60
N MET A 142 13.82 -21.31 -5.75
CA MET A 142 14.23 -20.00 -6.28
C MET A 142 13.74 -18.89 -5.34
N GLN A 143 14.67 -18.15 -4.73
CA GLN A 143 14.33 -17.06 -3.83
C GLN A 143 13.71 -15.90 -4.60
N HIS A 144 12.69 -15.25 -4.04
CA HIS A 144 11.95 -14.18 -4.70
C HIS A 144 12.70 -12.83 -4.74
N VAL A 145 13.94 -12.80 -5.27
CA VAL A 145 14.77 -11.59 -5.34
C VAL A 145 14.17 -10.58 -6.35
N THR A 146 14.05 -9.31 -5.96
CA THR A 146 13.50 -8.21 -6.77
C THR A 146 14.52 -7.07 -6.93
N TYR A 147 14.13 -5.95 -7.56
CA TYR A 147 14.99 -4.75 -7.59
C TYR A 147 15.21 -4.12 -6.22
N ALA A 148 14.21 -4.16 -5.34
CA ALA A 148 14.19 -3.41 -4.08
C ALA A 148 14.57 -4.26 -2.85
N ALA A 149 14.37 -5.57 -2.93
CA ALA A 149 14.52 -6.48 -1.81
C ALA A 149 15.02 -7.86 -2.24
N ASP A 150 15.89 -8.45 -1.42
CA ASP A 150 16.39 -9.82 -1.59
C ASP A 150 15.34 -10.87 -1.25
N ASN A 151 14.36 -10.54 -0.39
CA ASN A 151 13.33 -11.47 0.11
C ASN A 151 13.97 -12.80 0.60
N THR A 152 14.95 -12.66 1.49
CA THR A 152 15.79 -13.76 1.96
C THR A 152 14.96 -14.92 2.50
N ASN A 153 15.20 -16.11 1.94
CA ASN A 153 14.50 -17.35 2.27
C ASN A 153 13.01 -17.36 1.95
N GLU A 154 12.55 -16.58 0.97
CA GLU A 154 11.14 -16.50 0.60
C GLU A 154 10.82 -17.12 -0.78
N LEU A 155 9.70 -17.83 -0.86
CA LEU A 155 9.08 -18.35 -2.08
C LEU A 155 7.75 -17.64 -2.29
N TRP A 156 7.50 -17.17 -3.51
CA TRP A 156 6.29 -16.42 -3.86
C TRP A 156 5.64 -17.09 -5.07
N ASP A 157 4.31 -16.99 -5.16
CA ASP A 157 3.51 -17.67 -6.18
C ASP A 157 3.90 -17.31 -7.63
N ASP A 158 4.18 -16.04 -7.90
CA ASP A 158 4.46 -15.53 -9.22
C ASP A 158 5.83 -15.97 -9.78
N THR A 159 6.78 -16.41 -8.94
CA THR A 159 8.10 -16.93 -9.35
C THR A 159 7.99 -17.99 -10.45
N LEU A 160 6.94 -18.84 -10.40
CA LEU A 160 6.69 -19.86 -11.41
C LEU A 160 6.47 -19.26 -12.81
N MET A 161 5.71 -18.17 -12.89
CA MET A 161 5.46 -17.46 -14.14
C MET A 161 6.64 -16.58 -14.53
N MET A 162 7.22 -15.85 -13.58
CA MET A 162 8.19 -14.80 -13.86
C MET A 162 9.58 -15.34 -14.20
N THR A 163 9.99 -16.49 -13.66
CA THR A 163 11.34 -17.05 -13.89
C THR A 163 11.34 -18.51 -14.32
N VAL A 164 10.51 -19.35 -13.71
CA VAL A 164 10.57 -20.80 -13.95
C VAL A 164 10.09 -21.16 -15.36
N LEU A 165 8.98 -20.57 -15.82
CA LEU A 165 8.48 -20.80 -17.18
C LEU A 165 9.45 -20.28 -18.27
N PRO A 166 10.04 -19.07 -18.17
CA PRO A 166 11.16 -18.66 -19.03
C PRO A 166 12.32 -19.67 -19.05
N LEU A 167 12.81 -20.11 -17.89
CA LEU A 167 13.91 -21.07 -17.79
C LEU A 167 13.58 -22.39 -18.51
N ALA A 168 12.38 -22.92 -18.31
CA ALA A 168 11.91 -24.13 -18.98
C ALA A 168 11.88 -23.96 -20.51
N LYS A 169 11.39 -22.81 -20.99
CA LYS A 169 11.30 -22.52 -22.43
C LYS A 169 12.69 -22.41 -23.06
N ILE A 170 13.61 -21.70 -22.41
CA ILE A 170 15.00 -21.60 -22.86
C ILE A 170 15.68 -22.97 -22.84
N GLY A 171 15.45 -23.78 -21.80
CA GLY A 171 15.96 -25.14 -21.70
C GLY A 171 15.52 -26.01 -22.88
N LYS A 172 14.24 -25.94 -23.25
CA LYS A 172 13.72 -26.66 -24.43
C LYS A 172 14.31 -26.13 -25.74
N LEU A 173 14.40 -24.81 -25.89
CA LEU A 173 14.93 -24.15 -27.09
C LEU A 173 16.41 -24.48 -27.34
N LEU A 174 17.23 -24.40 -26.29
CA LEU A 174 18.69 -24.58 -26.37
C LEU A 174 19.12 -26.04 -26.14
N ASN A 175 18.18 -26.98 -26.02
CA ASN A 175 18.43 -28.39 -25.71
C ASN A 175 19.24 -28.58 -24.42
N ARG A 176 18.89 -27.85 -23.36
CA ARG A 176 19.49 -27.92 -22.02
C ARG A 176 18.52 -28.59 -21.03
N PRO A 177 18.51 -29.93 -20.94
CA PRO A 177 17.52 -30.66 -20.14
C PRO A 177 17.62 -30.37 -18.63
N HIS A 178 18.80 -29.99 -18.12
CA HIS A 178 18.97 -29.65 -16.71
C HIS A 178 18.15 -28.42 -16.28
N TYR A 179 17.91 -27.44 -17.16
CA TYR A 179 17.00 -26.33 -16.89
C TYR A 179 15.54 -26.79 -16.77
N ILE A 180 15.15 -27.79 -17.58
CA ILE A 180 13.80 -28.35 -17.53
C ILE A 180 13.60 -29.11 -16.21
N GLU A 181 14.57 -29.91 -15.78
CA GLU A 181 14.50 -30.63 -14.51
C GLU A 181 14.49 -29.68 -13.31
N GLU A 182 15.27 -28.58 -13.35
CA GLU A 182 15.18 -27.53 -12.34
C GLU A 182 13.80 -26.87 -12.34
N ALA A 183 13.24 -26.57 -13.51
CA ALA A 183 11.90 -25.99 -13.59
C ALA A 183 10.83 -26.91 -12.99
N LYS A 184 10.88 -28.22 -13.29
CA LYS A 184 9.99 -29.23 -12.67
C LYS A 184 10.13 -29.26 -11.16
N ARG A 185 11.37 -29.20 -10.65
CA ARG A 185 11.66 -29.14 -9.21
C ARG A 185 11.04 -27.89 -8.58
N GLN A 186 11.13 -26.73 -9.22
CA GLN A 186 10.55 -25.49 -8.71
C GLN A 186 9.02 -25.56 -8.62
N PHE A 187 8.33 -26.13 -9.61
CA PHE A 187 6.89 -26.37 -9.53
C PHE A 187 6.51 -27.21 -8.30
N LEU A 188 7.23 -28.32 -8.06
CA LEU A 188 6.98 -29.20 -6.91
C LEU A 188 7.26 -28.48 -5.58
N LEU A 189 8.32 -27.68 -5.49
CA LEU A 189 8.63 -26.91 -4.28
C LEU A 189 7.59 -25.83 -4.00
N HIS A 190 7.19 -25.04 -5.00
CA HIS A 190 6.20 -23.99 -4.81
C HIS A 190 4.84 -24.58 -4.43
N ILE A 191 4.41 -25.69 -5.05
CA ILE A 191 3.19 -26.39 -4.62
C ILE A 191 3.33 -26.89 -3.18
N LYS A 192 4.46 -27.52 -2.82
CA LYS A 192 4.70 -28.03 -1.47
C LYS A 192 4.55 -26.98 -0.38
N TYR A 193 4.97 -25.74 -0.64
CA TYR A 193 5.02 -24.67 0.38
C TYR A 193 3.88 -23.66 0.29
N LEU A 194 3.24 -23.50 -0.87
CA LEU A 194 2.21 -22.48 -1.09
C LEU A 194 0.81 -23.07 -1.19
N PHE A 195 0.64 -24.33 -1.61
CA PHE A 195 -0.69 -24.92 -1.78
C PHE A 195 -1.35 -25.20 -0.42
N ASP A 196 -2.59 -24.76 -0.27
CA ASP A 196 -3.43 -25.05 0.88
C ASP A 196 -4.44 -26.16 0.54
N PRO A 197 -4.18 -27.41 0.96
CA PRO A 197 -5.07 -28.53 0.65
C PRO A 197 -6.44 -28.45 1.34
N THR A 198 -6.63 -27.56 2.33
CA THR A 198 -7.90 -27.40 3.03
C THR A 198 -8.91 -26.59 2.22
N THR A 199 -8.44 -25.70 1.35
CA THR A 199 -9.29 -24.85 0.51
C THR A 199 -9.18 -25.17 -0.98
N GLY A 200 -8.03 -25.71 -1.41
CA GLY A 200 -7.66 -25.87 -2.82
C GLY A 200 -7.02 -24.61 -3.41
N LEU A 201 -6.76 -23.58 -2.61
CA LEU A 201 -6.12 -22.33 -3.05
C LEU A 201 -4.64 -22.30 -2.66
N PHE A 202 -3.94 -21.24 -3.03
CA PHE A 202 -2.55 -21.01 -2.68
C PHE A 202 -2.41 -19.81 -1.74
N PHE A 203 -1.49 -19.89 -0.79
CA PHE A 203 -0.96 -18.74 -0.09
C PHE A 203 -0.01 -17.96 -0.99
N HIS A 204 0.04 -16.64 -0.81
CA HIS A 204 0.86 -15.77 -1.65
C HIS A 204 2.36 -16.05 -1.54
N GLY A 205 2.84 -16.31 -0.32
CA GLY A 205 4.26 -16.56 -0.06
C GLY A 205 4.51 -17.55 1.06
N TRP A 206 5.77 -17.99 1.15
CA TRP A 206 6.33 -18.82 2.20
C TRP A 206 7.70 -18.28 2.61
N LYS A 207 7.96 -18.19 3.91
CA LYS A 207 9.27 -17.85 4.47
C LYS A 207 9.84 -19.04 5.22
N PHE A 208 11.06 -19.46 4.89
CA PHE A 208 11.81 -20.37 5.76
C PHE A 208 12.43 -19.59 6.91
N ASP A 209 12.01 -19.93 8.12
CA ASP A 209 12.39 -19.22 9.33
C ASP A 209 12.34 -20.19 10.51
N ASN A 210 13.52 -20.48 11.08
CA ASN A 210 13.62 -21.37 12.24
C ASN A 210 13.10 -20.72 13.53
N SER A 211 12.87 -19.40 13.55
CA SER A 211 12.25 -18.70 14.65
C SER A 211 10.72 -18.71 14.60
N ALA A 212 10.13 -19.10 13.46
CA ALA A 212 8.69 -19.23 13.31
C ALA A 212 8.11 -20.29 14.26
N GLU A 213 6.82 -20.16 14.56
CA GLU A 213 6.08 -21.16 15.33
C GLU A 213 6.22 -22.55 14.67
N GLY A 214 6.69 -23.55 15.43
CA GLY A 214 7.01 -24.89 14.91
C GLY A 214 8.43 -25.07 14.35
N GLY A 215 9.23 -23.99 14.30
CA GLY A 215 10.68 -24.03 14.08
C GLY A 215 11.13 -24.31 12.65
N PHE A 216 10.31 -23.98 11.64
CA PHE A 216 10.61 -24.30 10.24
C PHE A 216 10.31 -23.18 9.23
N GLY A 217 9.14 -22.55 9.34
CA GLY A 217 8.73 -21.47 8.45
C GLY A 217 7.22 -21.24 8.48
N HIS A 218 6.74 -20.26 7.74
CA HIS A 218 5.33 -19.86 7.74
C HIS A 218 4.91 -19.20 6.41
N ASN A 219 3.60 -19.12 6.16
CA ASN A 219 3.01 -18.50 4.96
C ASN A 219 2.61 -17.03 5.17
N PHE A 220 3.41 -16.24 5.90
CA PHE A 220 3.07 -14.84 6.24
C PHE A 220 1.64 -14.72 6.81
N ALA A 221 0.84 -13.80 6.27
CA ALA A 221 -0.57 -13.56 6.61
C ALA A 221 -1.53 -14.68 6.17
N ARG A 222 -1.03 -15.76 5.53
CA ARG A 222 -1.85 -16.86 5.00
C ARG A 222 -2.94 -16.37 4.04
N ALA A 223 -2.64 -15.29 3.31
CA ALA A 223 -3.57 -14.65 2.39
C ALA A 223 -3.76 -15.50 1.12
N ARG A 224 -5.02 -15.81 0.80
CA ARG A 224 -5.43 -16.47 -0.46
C ARG A 224 -5.75 -15.41 -1.50
N TRP A 225 -4.71 -14.66 -1.83
CA TRP A 225 -4.80 -13.47 -2.66
C TRP A 225 -5.07 -13.83 -4.13
N ALA A 226 -5.98 -13.12 -4.76
CA ALA A 226 -6.57 -13.48 -6.05
C ALA A 226 -5.54 -13.40 -7.18
N ARG A 227 -4.83 -12.28 -7.33
CA ARG A 227 -3.84 -12.14 -8.42
C ARG A 227 -2.70 -13.15 -8.26
N GLY A 228 -2.24 -13.37 -7.04
CA GLY A 228 -1.28 -14.41 -6.69
C GLY A 228 -1.73 -15.80 -7.13
N ASN A 229 -2.95 -16.19 -6.73
CA ASN A 229 -3.57 -17.43 -7.17
C ASN A 229 -3.71 -17.52 -8.70
N SER A 230 -4.00 -16.41 -9.37
CA SER A 230 -4.19 -16.37 -10.82
C SER A 230 -2.90 -16.73 -11.58
N TRP A 231 -1.72 -16.41 -11.03
CA TRP A 231 -0.45 -16.82 -11.63
C TRP A 231 -0.30 -18.33 -11.73
N LEU A 232 -0.76 -19.09 -10.72
CA LEU A 232 -0.75 -20.55 -10.75
C LEU A 232 -1.74 -21.07 -11.79
N THR A 233 -2.93 -20.47 -11.86
CA THR A 233 -3.96 -20.83 -12.83
C THR A 233 -3.49 -20.60 -14.27
N ILE A 234 -2.67 -19.56 -14.50
CA ILE A 234 -2.03 -19.27 -15.79
C ILE A 234 -0.89 -20.24 -16.09
N VAL A 235 0.07 -20.39 -15.17
CA VAL A 235 1.37 -21.01 -15.47
C VAL A 235 1.31 -22.53 -15.54
N ILE A 236 0.45 -23.19 -14.76
CA ILE A 236 0.33 -24.66 -14.74
C ILE A 236 -0.04 -25.22 -16.14
N PRO A 237 -1.13 -24.77 -16.80
CA PRO A 237 -1.46 -25.27 -18.13
C PRO A 237 -0.40 -24.90 -19.18
N ASP A 238 0.26 -23.75 -19.03
CA ASP A 238 1.34 -23.31 -19.93
C ASP A 238 2.56 -24.21 -19.81
N PHE A 239 2.95 -24.59 -18.59
CA PHE A 239 4.09 -25.45 -18.33
C PHE A 239 3.87 -26.88 -18.86
N ILE A 240 2.68 -27.45 -18.63
CA ILE A 240 2.31 -28.77 -19.17
C ILE A 240 2.35 -28.77 -20.69
N GLU A 241 1.80 -27.73 -21.34
CA GLU A 241 1.84 -27.59 -22.81
C GLU A 241 3.27 -27.38 -23.33
N LEU A 242 4.05 -26.53 -22.66
CA LEU A 242 5.42 -26.21 -23.05
C LEU A 242 6.31 -27.45 -23.06
N LEU A 243 6.22 -28.29 -22.02
CA LEU A 243 7.04 -29.49 -21.91
C LEU A 243 6.47 -30.69 -22.68
N ASP A 244 5.24 -30.60 -23.18
CA ASP A 244 4.53 -31.71 -23.84
C ASP A 244 4.54 -32.96 -22.96
N LEU A 245 4.20 -32.80 -21.67
CA LEU A 245 4.27 -33.90 -20.71
C LEU A 245 3.29 -35.02 -21.12
N PRO A 246 3.74 -36.30 -21.14
CA PRO A 246 2.87 -37.43 -21.47
C PRO A 246 1.68 -37.58 -20.54
N ALA A 247 0.56 -38.10 -21.02
CA ALA A 247 -0.67 -38.22 -20.24
C ALA A 247 -0.51 -39.04 -18.94
N ASN A 248 0.40 -40.01 -18.94
CA ASN A 248 0.73 -40.89 -17.81
C ASN A 248 1.95 -40.41 -16.98
N ASP A 249 2.48 -39.21 -17.26
CA ASP A 249 3.55 -38.62 -16.47
C ASP A 249 3.03 -38.20 -15.08
N GLY A 250 3.76 -38.59 -14.02
CA GLY A 250 3.33 -38.35 -12.64
C GLY A 250 3.29 -36.87 -12.26
N LEU A 251 4.21 -36.06 -12.80
CA LEU A 251 4.20 -34.61 -12.56
C LEU A 251 3.00 -33.98 -13.27
N ARG A 252 2.73 -34.37 -14.52
CA ARG A 252 1.54 -33.90 -15.25
C ARG A 252 0.26 -34.17 -14.46
N ILE A 253 0.08 -35.40 -13.97
CA ILE A 253 -1.09 -35.78 -13.18
C ILE A 253 -1.19 -34.89 -11.93
N HIS A 254 -0.10 -34.78 -11.16
CA HIS A 254 -0.07 -33.95 -9.96
C HIS A 254 -0.42 -32.48 -10.22
N LEU A 255 0.13 -31.89 -11.30
CA LEU A 255 -0.16 -30.51 -11.69
C LEU A 255 -1.62 -30.32 -12.11
N ILE A 256 -2.20 -31.29 -12.83
CA ILE A 256 -3.61 -31.26 -13.24
C ILE A 256 -4.51 -31.37 -12.01
N ASP A 257 -4.25 -32.32 -11.11
CA ASP A 257 -5.05 -32.50 -9.89
C ASP A 257 -5.01 -31.23 -9.01
N THR A 258 -3.84 -30.59 -8.92
CA THR A 258 -3.65 -29.33 -8.20
C THR A 258 -4.44 -28.19 -8.85
N LEU A 259 -4.36 -28.05 -10.18
CA LEU A 259 -5.12 -27.05 -10.93
C LEU A 259 -6.63 -27.28 -10.83
N GLU A 260 -7.09 -28.53 -10.87
CA GLU A 260 -8.50 -28.87 -10.73
C GLU A 260 -9.01 -28.54 -9.33
N ALA A 261 -8.24 -28.82 -8.27
CA ALA A 261 -8.59 -28.42 -6.91
C ALA A 261 -8.74 -26.89 -6.79
N GLN A 262 -7.84 -26.13 -7.41
CA GLN A 262 -7.94 -24.66 -7.48
C GLN A 262 -9.18 -24.21 -8.26
N CYS A 263 -9.46 -24.81 -9.42
CA CYS A 263 -10.64 -24.48 -10.21
C CYS A 263 -11.95 -24.78 -9.46
N GLN A 264 -12.00 -25.87 -8.69
CA GLN A 264 -13.14 -26.17 -7.82
C GLN A 264 -13.34 -25.09 -6.76
N ALA A 265 -12.26 -24.61 -6.13
CA ALA A 265 -12.33 -23.53 -5.15
C ALA A 265 -12.80 -22.22 -5.78
N LEU A 266 -12.19 -21.83 -6.92
CA LEU A 266 -12.55 -20.63 -7.65
C LEU A 266 -14.01 -20.66 -8.11
N LYS A 267 -14.51 -21.80 -8.61
CA LYS A 267 -15.92 -21.95 -8.99
C LYS A 267 -16.88 -21.70 -7.83
N ARG A 268 -16.53 -22.10 -6.60
CA ARG A 268 -17.35 -21.83 -5.40
C ARG A 268 -17.32 -20.37 -4.97
N LEU A 269 -16.23 -19.66 -5.26
CA LEU A 269 -15.97 -18.31 -4.76
C LEU A 269 -16.29 -17.20 -5.76
N GLN A 270 -16.59 -17.55 -7.02
CA GLN A 270 -16.95 -16.61 -8.07
C GLN A 270 -18.23 -15.85 -7.70
N ALA A 271 -18.19 -14.53 -7.81
CA ALA A 271 -19.35 -13.68 -7.59
C ALA A 271 -20.42 -13.85 -8.68
N ASP A 272 -21.62 -13.35 -8.39
CA ASP A 272 -22.76 -13.44 -9.31
C ASP A 272 -22.53 -12.68 -10.62
N ASN A 273 -21.68 -11.64 -10.61
CA ASN A 273 -21.29 -10.91 -11.82
C ASN A 273 -20.13 -11.55 -12.60
N GLY A 274 -19.51 -12.62 -12.08
CA GLY A 274 -18.41 -13.33 -12.72
C GLY A 274 -17.00 -12.99 -12.22
N MET A 275 -16.86 -12.01 -11.33
CA MET A 275 -15.59 -11.58 -10.75
C MET A 275 -15.16 -12.44 -9.56
N TRP A 276 -13.91 -12.27 -9.15
CA TRP A 276 -13.41 -12.74 -7.85
C TRP A 276 -12.95 -11.59 -6.97
N ARG A 277 -13.09 -11.79 -5.67
CA ARG A 277 -12.62 -10.88 -4.62
C ARG A 277 -11.11 -10.99 -4.44
N THR A 278 -10.44 -9.89 -4.10
CA THR A 278 -8.98 -9.79 -3.99
C THR A 278 -8.40 -10.73 -2.92
N ILE A 279 -9.10 -10.94 -1.81
CA ILE A 279 -8.89 -12.07 -0.91
C ILE A 279 -10.05 -13.05 -1.11
N LEU A 280 -9.76 -14.17 -1.77
CA LEU A 280 -10.75 -15.05 -2.39
C LEU A 280 -11.80 -15.58 -1.41
N ASP A 281 -11.37 -15.88 -0.18
CA ASP A 281 -12.17 -16.51 0.87
C ASP A 281 -12.70 -15.52 1.92
N LYS A 282 -12.55 -14.21 1.69
CA LYS A 282 -13.08 -13.15 2.57
C LYS A 282 -14.24 -12.41 1.94
N PRO A 283 -15.30 -12.08 2.69
CA PRO A 283 -16.44 -11.32 2.16
C PRO A 283 -16.07 -9.87 1.87
N GLN A 284 -16.82 -9.24 0.96
CA GLN A 284 -16.64 -7.82 0.63
C GLN A 284 -16.94 -6.90 1.82
N SER A 285 -17.82 -7.32 2.74
CA SER A 285 -18.09 -6.62 4.00
C SER A 285 -16.88 -6.55 4.94
N GLU A 286 -15.87 -7.41 4.74
CA GLU A 286 -14.59 -7.38 5.44
C GLU A 286 -13.49 -6.67 4.61
N GLY A 287 -13.87 -5.90 3.58
CA GLY A 287 -12.95 -5.10 2.77
C GLY A 287 -12.35 -5.81 1.55
N SER A 288 -12.73 -7.06 1.28
CA SER A 288 -12.24 -7.82 0.12
C SER A 288 -13.03 -7.47 -1.16
N TYR A 289 -12.62 -6.41 -1.85
CA TYR A 289 -13.25 -5.93 -3.10
C TYR A 289 -13.01 -6.88 -4.29
N GLU A 290 -13.81 -6.76 -5.34
CA GLU A 290 -13.66 -7.53 -6.58
C GLU A 290 -12.52 -6.99 -7.46
N GLU A 291 -11.71 -7.88 -8.03
CA GLU A 291 -10.49 -7.52 -8.77
C GLU A 291 -10.49 -8.08 -10.20
N ALA A 292 -10.43 -7.18 -11.19
CA ALA A 292 -10.54 -7.52 -12.61
C ALA A 292 -9.29 -8.20 -13.18
N SER A 293 -8.10 -7.78 -12.76
CA SER A 293 -6.83 -8.34 -13.24
C SER A 293 -6.67 -9.81 -12.84
N ALA A 294 -6.95 -10.16 -11.58
CA ALA A 294 -6.99 -11.54 -11.12
C ALA A 294 -8.06 -12.36 -11.87
N THR A 295 -9.25 -11.79 -12.05
CA THR A 295 -10.36 -12.40 -12.81
C THR A 295 -9.95 -12.74 -14.24
N ALA A 296 -9.20 -11.86 -14.92
CA ALA A 296 -8.66 -12.11 -16.25
C ALA A 296 -7.64 -13.27 -16.27
N GLY A 297 -6.77 -13.34 -15.27
CA GLY A 297 -5.81 -14.45 -15.11
C GLY A 297 -6.50 -15.80 -14.90
N PHE A 298 -7.51 -15.86 -14.03
CA PHE A 298 -8.33 -17.06 -13.84
C PHE A 298 -9.05 -17.48 -15.13
N ALA A 299 -9.63 -16.52 -15.84
CA ALA A 299 -10.31 -16.78 -17.10
C ALA A 299 -9.36 -17.39 -18.15
N TYR A 300 -8.16 -16.82 -18.34
CA TYR A 300 -7.15 -17.38 -19.24
C TYR A 300 -6.81 -18.82 -18.89
N GLY A 301 -6.45 -19.07 -17.62
CA GLY A 301 -5.98 -20.37 -17.18
C GLY A 301 -7.05 -21.46 -17.30
N MET A 302 -8.30 -21.17 -16.87
CA MET A 302 -9.42 -22.10 -17.00
C MET A 302 -9.78 -22.38 -18.46
N LEU A 303 -9.86 -21.35 -19.32
CA LEU A 303 -10.15 -21.52 -20.75
C LEU A 303 -9.06 -22.36 -21.43
N LYS A 304 -7.79 -22.10 -21.10
CA LYS A 304 -6.68 -22.86 -21.65
C LYS A 304 -6.70 -24.31 -21.18
N ALA A 305 -6.88 -24.54 -19.88
CA ALA A 305 -6.94 -25.88 -19.30
C ALA A 305 -8.10 -26.70 -19.88
N ALA A 306 -9.28 -26.11 -20.05
CA ALA A 306 -10.43 -26.77 -20.70
C ALA A 306 -10.15 -27.07 -22.19
N ARG A 307 -9.62 -26.09 -22.94
CA ARG A 307 -9.22 -26.27 -24.35
C ARG A 307 -8.21 -27.40 -24.53
N LYS A 308 -7.25 -27.51 -23.62
CA LYS A 308 -6.21 -28.56 -23.62
C LYS A 308 -6.67 -29.88 -22.99
N ARG A 309 -7.92 -29.94 -22.50
CA ARG A 309 -8.52 -31.11 -21.83
C ARG A 309 -7.73 -31.56 -20.60
N TYR A 310 -7.21 -30.58 -19.85
CA TYR A 310 -6.60 -30.81 -18.55
C TYR A 310 -7.67 -30.86 -17.45
N ILE A 311 -8.69 -30.00 -17.55
CA ILE A 311 -9.86 -29.98 -16.67
C ILE A 311 -11.14 -30.20 -17.47
N ASP A 312 -12.23 -30.51 -16.77
CA ASP A 312 -13.55 -30.72 -17.39
C ASP A 312 -14.09 -29.46 -18.10
N ARG A 313 -14.88 -29.65 -19.16
CA ARG A 313 -15.45 -28.53 -19.93
C ARG A 313 -16.47 -27.71 -19.15
N SER A 314 -17.02 -28.21 -18.04
CA SER A 314 -17.94 -27.44 -17.20
C SER A 314 -17.31 -26.22 -16.52
N TYR A 315 -15.98 -26.08 -16.54
CA TYR A 315 -15.29 -24.85 -16.14
C TYR A 315 -15.29 -23.78 -17.23
N GLU A 316 -15.65 -24.09 -18.49
CA GLU A 316 -15.79 -23.10 -19.57
C GLU A 316 -16.85 -22.05 -19.22
N ASP A 317 -17.98 -22.44 -18.64
CA ASP A 317 -19.03 -21.50 -18.23
C ASP A 317 -18.56 -20.52 -17.15
N VAL A 318 -17.77 -21.02 -16.17
CA VAL A 318 -17.17 -20.21 -15.10
C VAL A 318 -16.22 -19.17 -15.70
N ALA A 319 -15.36 -19.61 -16.61
CA ALA A 319 -14.37 -18.76 -17.26
C ALA A 319 -15.00 -17.76 -18.23
N LEU A 320 -16.03 -18.15 -18.98
CA LEU A 320 -16.73 -17.25 -19.91
C LEU A 320 -17.54 -16.18 -19.18
N LYS A 321 -18.09 -16.49 -18.00
CA LYS A 321 -18.69 -15.49 -17.11
C LYS A 321 -17.66 -14.45 -16.68
N ALA A 322 -16.45 -14.88 -16.35
CA ALA A 322 -15.33 -14.00 -16.03
C ALA A 322 -14.87 -13.15 -17.22
N VAL A 323 -14.80 -13.72 -18.43
CA VAL A 323 -14.50 -12.96 -19.66
C VAL A 323 -15.50 -11.83 -19.88
N LYS A 324 -16.81 -12.10 -19.71
CA LYS A 324 -17.85 -11.07 -19.83
C LYS A 324 -17.65 -9.97 -18.79
N ALA A 325 -17.41 -10.35 -17.53
CA ALA A 325 -17.16 -9.40 -16.44
C ALA A 325 -15.94 -8.50 -16.70
N VAL A 326 -14.85 -9.07 -17.23
CA VAL A 326 -13.63 -8.34 -17.61
C VAL A 326 -13.90 -7.41 -18.80
N MET A 327 -14.59 -7.89 -19.83
CA MET A 327 -14.95 -7.09 -21.02
C MET A 327 -15.75 -5.83 -20.67
N GLU A 328 -16.66 -5.94 -19.71
CA GLU A 328 -17.48 -4.83 -19.20
C GLU A 328 -16.66 -3.75 -18.47
N ARG A 329 -15.46 -4.11 -17.99
CA ARG A 329 -14.57 -3.23 -17.21
C ARG A 329 -13.43 -2.63 -18.02
N ILE A 330 -13.30 -3.00 -19.29
CA ILE A 330 -12.39 -2.34 -20.22
C ILE A 330 -13.04 -1.03 -20.68
N SER A 331 -12.46 0.09 -20.28
CA SER A 331 -12.90 1.43 -20.66
C SER A 331 -12.77 1.70 -22.16
N ASP A 332 -13.30 2.84 -22.61
CA ASP A 332 -13.25 3.25 -24.01
C ASP A 332 -11.82 3.62 -24.47
N ASP A 333 -10.95 4.01 -23.54
CA ASP A 333 -9.52 4.27 -23.77
C ASP A 333 -8.64 3.02 -23.53
N GLY A 334 -9.25 1.86 -23.28
CA GLY A 334 -8.55 0.57 -23.19
C GLY A 334 -7.88 0.29 -21.84
N GLU A 335 -8.20 1.02 -20.78
CA GLU A 335 -7.79 0.71 -19.41
C GLU A 335 -8.68 -0.41 -18.83
N LEU A 336 -8.08 -1.38 -18.13
CA LEU A 336 -8.84 -2.35 -17.34
C LEU A 336 -9.10 -1.79 -15.93
N ARG A 337 -10.33 -1.33 -15.70
CA ARG A 337 -10.79 -0.81 -14.40
C ARG A 337 -10.90 -1.91 -13.34
N GLU A 338 -11.00 -1.49 -12.08
CA GLU A 338 -11.10 -2.40 -10.91
C GLU A 338 -9.89 -3.33 -10.79
N SER A 339 -8.71 -2.81 -11.13
CA SER A 339 -7.40 -3.44 -10.96
C SER A 339 -6.71 -2.89 -9.71
N SER A 340 -6.11 -3.73 -8.88
CA SER A 340 -5.45 -3.28 -7.64
C SER A 340 -3.98 -2.92 -7.82
N ASN A 341 -3.54 -1.83 -7.18
CA ASN A 341 -2.14 -1.42 -7.08
C ASN A 341 -1.35 -2.34 -6.12
N HIS A 342 -0.02 -2.24 -6.15
CA HIS A 342 0.88 -2.93 -5.22
C HIS A 342 1.58 -1.89 -4.32
N HIS A 343 1.42 -2.03 -2.99
CA HIS A 343 1.95 -1.29 -1.81
C HIS A 343 1.12 -0.13 -1.19
N GLY A 344 0.87 -0.22 0.15
CA GLY A 344 0.84 0.86 1.18
C GLY A 344 -0.43 1.70 1.45
N ASN A 345 -1.13 1.42 2.57
CA ASN A 345 -2.45 1.91 3.08
C ASN A 345 -3.66 1.74 2.11
N GLN A 346 -4.87 1.55 2.65
CA GLN A 346 -6.08 1.28 1.86
C GLN A 346 -6.37 2.45 0.93
N VAL A 347 -6.07 2.24 -0.35
CA VAL A 347 -6.55 3.09 -1.43
C VAL A 347 -8.08 3.03 -1.37
N PRO A 348 -8.81 4.16 -1.28
CA PRO A 348 -10.25 4.13 -1.40
C PRO A 348 -10.63 3.32 -2.65
N ASN A 349 -11.69 2.51 -2.54
CA ASN A 349 -12.14 1.62 -3.59
C ASN A 349 -12.74 2.41 -4.77
N ILE A 350 -11.87 3.07 -5.55
CA ILE A 350 -12.25 3.92 -6.67
C ILE A 350 -12.50 3.01 -7.88
N THR A 351 -13.72 2.50 -7.98
CA THR A 351 -14.15 1.59 -9.05
C THR A 351 -14.75 2.36 -10.24
N ASN A 352 -15.45 3.48 -10.00
CA ASN A 352 -15.90 4.47 -10.99
C ASN A 352 -16.45 5.74 -10.30
N GLY A 353 -16.38 6.93 -10.92
CA GLY A 353 -17.12 8.12 -10.47
C GLY A 353 -16.63 8.80 -9.17
N PHE A 354 -15.31 8.79 -8.90
CA PHE A 354 -14.76 9.57 -7.79
C PHE A 354 -14.78 11.07 -8.10
N ASP A 355 -15.84 11.74 -7.65
CA ASP A 355 -15.99 13.20 -7.74
C ASP A 355 -15.69 13.85 -6.37
N ARG A 356 -14.51 13.64 -5.79
CA ARG A 356 -14.07 14.53 -4.69
C ARG A 356 -13.63 15.83 -5.30
N THR A 357 -14.49 16.84 -5.19
CA THR A 357 -14.15 18.19 -5.64
C THR A 357 -13.10 18.79 -4.71
N PHE A 358 -11.86 18.86 -5.20
CA PHE A 358 -10.79 19.66 -4.62
C PHE A 358 -10.89 21.08 -5.15
N GLY A 359 -11.63 21.93 -4.44
CA GLY A 359 -11.92 23.29 -4.84
C GLY A 359 -13.41 23.58 -4.78
N PRO A 360 -13.91 24.60 -5.50
CA PRO A 360 -13.18 25.61 -6.28
C PRO A 360 -12.15 26.38 -5.45
N GLN A 361 -10.97 26.63 -6.02
CA GLN A 361 -9.86 27.33 -5.37
C GLN A 361 -9.78 28.79 -5.85
N TYR A 362 -9.54 29.71 -4.93
CA TYR A 362 -9.27 31.11 -5.24
C TYR A 362 -7.82 31.45 -4.91
N TYR A 363 -7.11 31.99 -5.89
CA TYR A 363 -5.74 32.47 -5.73
C TYR A 363 -5.73 33.99 -5.82
N HIS A 364 -5.37 34.65 -4.71
CA HIS A 364 -5.22 36.11 -4.67
C HIS A 364 -3.77 36.48 -4.93
N PHE A 365 -3.50 37.08 -6.08
CA PHE A 365 -2.19 37.66 -6.40
C PHE A 365 -2.25 39.16 -6.20
N ASN A 366 -1.59 39.67 -5.17
CA ASN A 366 -1.45 41.10 -4.93
C ASN A 366 -0.01 41.58 -5.11
N LYS A 367 0.13 42.90 -5.26
CA LYS A 367 1.42 43.59 -5.31
C LYS A 367 1.29 44.92 -4.60
N GLY A 368 2.33 45.30 -3.88
CA GLY A 368 2.39 46.55 -3.14
C GLY A 368 3.11 47.65 -3.91
N SER A 369 2.98 48.88 -3.43
CA SER A 369 3.92 49.95 -3.79
C SER A 369 5.32 49.64 -3.26
N SER A 370 6.33 50.40 -3.68
CA SER A 370 7.72 50.18 -3.28
C SER A 370 7.97 50.29 -1.76
N ASP A 371 7.04 50.91 -1.03
CA ASP A 371 7.05 51.10 0.43
C ASP A 371 6.14 50.12 1.18
N ALA A 372 5.38 49.26 0.48
CA ALA A 372 4.51 48.27 1.12
C ALA A 372 5.31 47.12 1.74
N THR A 373 4.90 46.69 2.94
CA THR A 373 5.50 45.55 3.63
C THR A 373 4.83 44.23 3.25
N LEU A 374 5.50 43.10 3.51
CA LEU A 374 4.88 41.77 3.36
C LEU A 374 3.65 41.60 4.26
N GLN A 375 3.64 42.24 5.44
CA GLN A 375 2.49 42.26 6.33
C GLN A 375 1.30 42.98 5.69
N ASP A 376 1.53 44.09 4.98
CA ASP A 376 0.45 44.81 4.28
C ASP A 376 -0.16 43.93 3.18
N LEU A 377 0.67 43.25 2.41
CA LEU A 377 0.22 42.29 1.38
C LEU A 377 -0.51 41.10 2.00
N ARG A 378 -0.04 40.58 3.14
CA ARG A 378 -0.74 39.53 3.88
C ARG A 378 -2.10 40.01 4.37
N GLN A 379 -2.20 41.21 4.95
CA GLN A 379 -3.49 41.75 5.42
C GLN A 379 -4.48 41.96 4.27
N ASP A 380 -4.02 42.43 3.11
CA ASP A 380 -4.84 42.49 1.91
C ASP A 380 -5.30 41.10 1.46
N ALA A 381 -4.45 40.07 1.51
CA ALA A 381 -4.87 38.71 1.17
C ALA A 381 -5.87 38.12 2.19
N LEU A 382 -5.66 38.39 3.48
CA LEU A 382 -6.48 37.86 4.58
C LEU A 382 -7.95 38.26 4.50
N GLN A 383 -8.29 39.40 3.86
CA GLN A 383 -9.69 39.80 3.70
C GLN A 383 -10.50 38.82 2.82
N TYR A 384 -9.83 38.01 2.00
CA TYR A 384 -10.43 37.00 1.12
C TYR A 384 -10.34 35.57 1.66
N ALA A 385 -9.78 35.38 2.86
CA ALA A 385 -9.62 34.06 3.47
C ALA A 385 -10.92 33.50 4.05
N SER A 386 -11.95 34.34 4.27
CA SER A 386 -13.23 33.89 4.80
C SER A 386 -14.03 33.10 3.75
N PRO A 387 -14.60 31.93 4.06
CA PRO A 387 -15.46 31.20 3.11
C PRO A 387 -16.76 31.95 2.74
N THR A 388 -17.00 33.12 3.34
CA THR A 388 -18.15 33.99 3.06
C THR A 388 -17.83 35.18 2.14
N TRP A 389 -16.58 35.37 1.70
CA TRP A 389 -16.17 36.61 1.03
C TRP A 389 -16.83 36.82 -0.35
N ASN A 390 -17.17 35.73 -1.06
CA ASN A 390 -17.78 35.78 -2.39
C ASN A 390 -18.82 34.67 -2.61
N VAL A 391 -19.82 34.64 -1.73
CA VAL A 391 -20.88 33.62 -1.75
C VAL A 391 -21.58 33.55 -3.10
N ASP A 392 -21.93 34.70 -3.69
CA ASP A 392 -22.66 34.75 -4.97
C ASP A 392 -21.89 34.08 -6.11
N PHE A 393 -20.56 34.26 -6.18
CA PHE A 393 -19.73 33.56 -7.16
C PHE A 393 -19.76 32.04 -6.94
N TYR A 394 -19.50 31.59 -5.71
CA TYR A 394 -19.47 30.16 -5.40
C TYR A 394 -20.82 29.49 -5.63
N ASP A 395 -21.92 30.19 -5.32
CA ASP A 395 -23.27 29.72 -5.60
C ASP A 395 -23.58 29.69 -7.11
N SER A 396 -23.05 30.64 -7.88
CA SER A 396 -23.23 30.66 -9.34
C SER A 396 -22.54 29.50 -10.05
N ILE A 397 -21.42 28.99 -9.50
CA ILE A 397 -20.68 27.86 -10.06
C ILE A 397 -21.09 26.51 -9.46
N ALA A 398 -21.75 26.50 -8.30
CA ALA A 398 -22.16 25.26 -7.61
C ALA A 398 -22.91 24.28 -8.52
N PRO A 399 -23.85 24.69 -9.40
CA PRO A 399 -24.53 23.76 -10.32
C PRO A 399 -23.60 23.10 -11.35
N HIS A 400 -22.39 23.63 -11.54
CA HIS A 400 -21.40 23.17 -12.51
C HIS A 400 -20.24 22.41 -11.86
N VAL A 401 -20.16 22.38 -10.53
CA VAL A 401 -19.10 21.71 -9.79
C VAL A 401 -19.71 20.50 -9.07
N PRO A 402 -19.40 19.26 -9.50
CA PRO A 402 -19.90 18.04 -8.87
C PRO A 402 -19.68 18.06 -7.35
N ASN A 403 -20.66 17.59 -6.57
CA ASN A 403 -20.56 17.48 -5.12
C ASN A 403 -20.20 18.79 -4.38
N TYR A 404 -20.32 19.96 -5.00
CA TYR A 404 -20.20 21.23 -4.29
C TYR A 404 -21.58 21.69 -3.81
N VAL A 405 -21.79 21.67 -2.50
CA VAL A 405 -23.05 22.14 -1.91
C VAL A 405 -23.08 23.69 -1.93
N PRO A 406 -24.09 24.33 -2.54
CA PRO A 406 -24.25 25.79 -2.54
C PRO A 406 -24.63 26.34 -1.16
N SER A 407 -24.69 27.66 -1.01
CA SER A 407 -25.12 28.35 0.22
C SER A 407 -26.44 27.84 0.79
N SER A 408 -27.40 27.53 -0.08
CA SER A 408 -28.74 27.10 0.31
C SER A 408 -28.77 25.75 1.01
N GLY A 409 -27.73 24.93 0.87
CA GLY A 409 -27.55 23.66 1.59
C GLY A 409 -26.58 23.77 2.77
N ARG A 410 -26.22 24.98 3.20
CA ARG A 410 -25.23 25.21 4.26
C ARG A 410 -25.82 26.02 5.41
N GLY A 411 -25.45 25.65 6.61
CA GLY A 411 -25.68 26.39 7.84
C GLY A 411 -24.40 26.97 8.40
N SER A 412 -24.47 27.39 9.66
CA SER A 412 -23.30 27.65 10.50
C SER A 412 -23.40 26.83 11.77
N TRP A 413 -22.26 26.51 12.36
CA TRP A 413 -22.20 25.90 13.67
C TRP A 413 -21.50 26.84 14.65
N GLU A 414 -22.13 27.07 15.82
CA GLU A 414 -21.58 27.83 16.93
C GLU A 414 -21.37 26.90 18.13
N GLY A 415 -20.12 26.77 18.56
CA GLY A 415 -19.74 26.08 19.78
C GLY A 415 -19.52 27.05 20.94
N LYS A 416 -19.99 26.67 22.13
CA LYS A 416 -19.53 27.24 23.40
C LYS A 416 -19.00 26.10 24.28
N ILE A 417 -17.69 25.97 24.30
CA ILE A 417 -16.97 24.91 24.98
C ILE A 417 -16.42 25.50 26.28
N LYS A 418 -16.79 24.92 27.42
CA LYS A 418 -16.05 25.18 28.65
C LYS A 418 -14.79 24.31 28.60
N LEU A 419 -13.67 24.95 28.29
CA LEU A 419 -12.36 24.32 28.17
C LEU A 419 -11.79 23.98 29.56
N PRO A 420 -11.00 22.89 29.66
CA PRO A 420 -10.14 22.62 30.80
C PRO A 420 -9.16 23.76 31.09
N HIS A 421 -8.71 23.84 32.33
CA HIS A 421 -7.69 24.83 32.70
C HIS A 421 -6.36 24.50 32.02
N GLY A 422 -5.73 25.49 31.38
CA GLY A 422 -4.45 25.34 30.70
C GLY A 422 -4.52 24.84 29.26
N ALA A 423 -5.73 24.78 28.67
CA ALA A 423 -5.90 24.43 27.25
C ALA A 423 -5.33 25.54 26.35
N GLY A 424 -4.27 25.22 25.62
CA GLY A 424 -3.67 26.08 24.58
C GLY A 424 -4.13 25.67 23.18
N HIS A 425 -4.24 26.63 22.27
CA HIS A 425 -4.61 26.43 20.86
C HIS A 425 -5.72 25.38 20.61
N PRO A 426 -6.86 25.45 21.32
CA PRO A 426 -7.94 24.48 21.20
C PRO A 426 -8.57 24.53 19.80
N ILE A 427 -8.79 23.35 19.20
CA ILE A 427 -9.42 23.20 17.88
C ILE A 427 -10.70 22.40 18.04
N ALA A 428 -11.78 22.86 17.41
CA ALA A 428 -13.01 22.09 17.25
C ALA A 428 -13.11 21.56 15.81
N VAL A 429 -13.36 20.26 15.67
CA VAL A 429 -13.50 19.56 14.40
C VAL A 429 -14.91 18.99 14.30
N LEU A 430 -15.63 19.31 13.22
CA LEU A 430 -16.83 18.60 12.80
C LEU A 430 -16.42 17.62 11.70
N SER A 431 -16.69 16.34 11.90
CA SER A 431 -16.32 15.24 10.99
C SER A 431 -17.45 14.24 10.84
N GLN A 432 -17.26 13.20 10.02
CA GLN A 432 -18.19 12.09 9.84
C GLN A 432 -18.68 11.57 11.19
N ASN A 433 -19.99 11.44 11.33
CA ASN A 433 -20.61 10.97 12.56
C ASN A 433 -20.16 9.53 12.91
N GLY A 434 -19.85 9.27 14.18
CA GLY A 434 -19.51 7.94 14.67
C GLY A 434 -18.09 7.44 14.37
N VAL A 435 -17.26 8.21 13.66
CA VAL A 435 -15.93 7.79 13.19
C VAL A 435 -14.85 8.72 13.75
N ASP A 436 -13.61 8.26 14.01
CA ASP A 436 -12.54 9.18 14.39
C ASP A 436 -12.31 10.21 13.28
N PHE A 437 -12.01 11.45 13.63
CA PHE A 437 -11.89 12.51 12.62
C PHE A 437 -10.71 12.27 11.66
N GLN A 438 -9.69 11.50 12.06
CA GLN A 438 -8.60 11.09 11.18
C GLN A 438 -9.04 10.02 10.15
N ASP A 439 -10.07 9.25 10.47
CA ASP A 439 -10.64 8.20 9.61
C ASP A 439 -11.74 8.69 8.65
N ASN A 440 -11.94 10.01 8.54
CA ASN A 440 -12.96 10.65 7.70
C ASN A 440 -12.75 10.44 6.17
N VAL A 441 -11.83 9.56 5.76
CA VAL A 441 -11.49 9.28 4.35
C VAL A 441 -12.36 8.19 3.73
N PHE A 442 -13.02 7.36 4.55
CA PHE A 442 -13.76 6.18 4.06
C PHE A 442 -15.13 6.52 3.46
N ASP A 443 -15.79 7.57 3.95
CA ASP A 443 -16.98 8.12 3.33
C ASP A 443 -16.61 9.28 2.40
N THR A 444 -16.70 9.03 1.10
CA THR A 444 -16.34 10.01 0.07
C THR A 444 -17.30 11.20 -0.02
N GLU A 445 -18.47 11.12 0.62
CA GLU A 445 -19.46 12.20 0.69
C GLU A 445 -19.39 12.99 2.01
N ALA A 446 -18.59 12.52 2.97
CA ALA A 446 -18.40 13.19 4.25
C ALA A 446 -17.56 14.46 4.10
N TYR A 447 -17.92 15.48 4.88
CA TYR A 447 -17.19 16.74 4.95
C TYR A 447 -16.57 16.86 6.34
N GLN A 448 -15.39 17.47 6.38
CA GLN A 448 -14.75 17.84 7.62
C GLN A 448 -14.56 19.35 7.66
N TYR A 449 -14.84 19.93 8.82
CA TYR A 449 -14.65 21.35 9.08
C TYR A 449 -13.96 21.53 10.41
N TRP A 450 -13.13 22.55 10.54
CA TRP A 450 -12.48 22.87 11.80
C TRP A 450 -12.32 24.38 11.96
N ALA A 451 -12.23 24.81 13.21
CA ALA A 451 -11.86 26.17 13.56
C ALA A 451 -11.23 26.22 14.96
N ASP A 452 -10.40 27.23 15.17
CA ASP A 452 -9.86 27.55 16.48
C ASP A 452 -11.00 27.94 17.43
N VAL A 453 -10.93 27.41 18.65
CA VAL A 453 -11.77 27.82 19.76
C VAL A 453 -11.06 28.98 20.46
N ASP A 454 -11.77 30.07 20.70
CA ASP A 454 -11.23 31.18 21.48
C ASP A 454 -10.91 30.69 22.90
N GLU A 455 -9.64 30.68 23.31
CA GLU A 455 -9.19 30.12 24.59
C GLU A 455 -9.84 30.77 25.82
N HIS A 456 -10.13 32.07 25.73
CA HIS A 456 -10.61 32.87 26.86
C HIS A 456 -12.11 32.72 27.07
N THR A 457 -12.84 32.61 25.96
CA THR A 457 -14.30 32.56 25.96
C THR A 457 -14.82 31.17 25.65
N GLY A 458 -14.01 30.26 25.11
CA GLY A 458 -14.44 28.95 24.64
C GLY A 458 -15.42 29.01 23.46
N LYS A 459 -15.45 30.12 22.71
CA LYS A 459 -16.36 30.29 21.58
C LYS A 459 -15.69 29.85 20.29
N VAL A 460 -16.43 29.18 19.44
CA VAL A 460 -16.00 28.82 18.09
C VAL A 460 -17.16 28.97 17.12
N ILE A 461 -16.87 29.42 15.91
CA ILE A 461 -17.87 29.55 14.84
C ILE A 461 -17.27 28.94 13.58
N ILE A 462 -17.96 27.94 13.05
CA ILE A 462 -17.64 27.36 11.74
C ILE A 462 -18.77 27.76 10.79
N PRO A 463 -18.58 28.78 9.94
CA PRO A 463 -19.58 29.16 8.94
C PRO A 463 -19.59 28.16 7.78
N ARG A 464 -20.67 28.17 7.00
CA ARG A 464 -20.76 27.44 5.71
C ARG A 464 -20.61 25.91 5.83
N VAL A 465 -20.99 25.35 6.97
CA VAL A 465 -21.02 23.89 7.18
C VAL A 465 -22.17 23.31 6.37
N LYS A 466 -21.92 22.27 5.55
CA LYS A 466 -22.98 21.53 4.84
C LYS A 466 -23.99 21.02 5.87
N ALA A 467 -25.27 21.18 5.59
CA ALA A 467 -26.31 20.64 6.47
C ALA A 467 -26.19 19.11 6.52
N ASP A 468 -25.91 18.57 7.70
CA ASP A 468 -25.69 17.15 7.95
C ASP A 468 -25.60 16.86 9.45
N THR A 469 -25.36 15.60 9.81
CA THR A 469 -25.03 15.17 11.18
C THR A 469 -23.53 14.88 11.30
N TYR A 470 -22.89 15.44 12.33
CA TYR A 470 -21.45 15.39 12.52
C TYR A 470 -21.06 14.83 13.89
N ARG A 471 -19.86 14.27 13.97
CA ARG A 471 -19.11 14.17 15.22
C ARG A 471 -18.38 15.48 15.48
N LEU A 472 -18.57 16.05 16.67
CA LEU A 472 -17.73 17.10 17.22
C LEU A 472 -16.58 16.49 18.02
N THR A 473 -15.35 16.77 17.61
CA THR A 473 -14.14 16.51 18.39
C THR A 473 -13.52 17.83 18.81
N VAL A 474 -13.16 17.98 20.09
CA VAL A 474 -12.37 19.13 20.57
C VAL A 474 -11.12 18.62 21.25
N TYR A 475 -9.96 19.10 20.80
CA TYR A 475 -8.68 18.85 21.45
C TYR A 475 -7.94 20.18 21.62
N ALA A 476 -6.94 20.19 22.50
CA ALA A 476 -6.15 21.37 22.81
C ALA A 476 -4.78 20.96 23.31
N GLU A 477 -3.79 21.81 23.06
CA GLU A 477 -2.45 21.66 23.60
C GLU A 477 -2.48 21.71 25.12
N GLY A 478 -1.65 20.87 25.75
CA GLY A 478 -1.51 20.84 27.20
C GLY A 478 -2.62 20.05 27.92
N ILE A 479 -3.61 19.52 27.22
CA ILE A 479 -4.70 18.74 27.80
C ILE A 479 -4.62 17.28 27.35
N PHE A 480 -4.62 16.36 28.33
CA PHE A 480 -4.78 14.94 28.04
C PHE A 480 -6.21 14.60 27.61
N GLY A 481 -6.30 13.76 26.58
CA GLY A 481 -7.56 13.32 25.99
C GLY A 481 -8.16 14.32 25.01
N GLN A 482 -9.35 14.00 24.53
CA GLN A 482 -10.14 14.87 23.66
C GLN A 482 -11.62 14.76 24.02
N TYR A 483 -12.38 15.83 23.78
CA TYR A 483 -13.83 15.78 23.87
C TYR A 483 -14.39 15.20 22.57
N VAL A 484 -15.32 14.25 22.67
CA VAL A 484 -16.06 13.71 21.52
C VAL A 484 -17.56 13.76 21.80
N GLN A 485 -18.33 14.25 20.83
CA GLN A 485 -19.79 14.19 20.84
C GLN A 485 -20.29 13.85 19.43
N ASP A 486 -20.94 12.71 19.29
CA ASP A 486 -21.69 12.35 18.08
C ASP A 486 -23.03 13.08 18.00
N ASP A 487 -23.68 12.96 16.85
CA ASP A 487 -25.03 13.44 16.57
C ASP A 487 -25.20 14.97 16.66
N VAL A 488 -24.14 15.73 16.31
CA VAL A 488 -24.20 17.19 16.17
C VAL A 488 -24.81 17.56 14.82
N VAL A 489 -26.09 17.95 14.85
CA VAL A 489 -26.84 18.34 13.65
C VAL A 489 -26.52 19.79 13.26
N VAL A 490 -26.26 20.01 11.98
CA VAL A 490 -26.21 21.34 11.36
C VAL A 490 -27.32 21.47 10.32
N GLU A 491 -28.15 22.49 10.45
CA GLU A 491 -29.26 22.76 9.54
C GLU A 491 -28.94 23.87 8.52
N ALA A 492 -29.45 23.73 7.30
CA ALA A 492 -29.24 24.71 6.23
C ALA A 492 -29.92 26.04 6.56
N GLY A 493 -29.24 27.16 6.30
CA GLY A 493 -29.78 28.51 6.54
C GLY A 493 -29.86 28.93 8.02
N GLU A 494 -29.54 28.03 8.96
CA GLU A 494 -29.58 28.30 10.39
C GLU A 494 -28.19 28.25 11.04
N THR A 495 -28.11 28.77 12.26
CA THR A 495 -26.94 28.63 13.12
C THR A 495 -27.22 27.62 14.22
N SER A 496 -26.71 26.40 14.04
CA SER A 496 -26.81 25.32 15.02
C SER A 496 -25.87 25.59 16.19
N LYS A 497 -26.32 25.35 17.43
CA LYS A 497 -25.57 25.74 18.64
C LYS A 497 -25.32 24.56 19.55
N THR A 498 -24.06 24.36 19.90
CA THR A 498 -23.64 23.31 20.83
C THR A 498 -22.97 23.93 22.04
N LYS A 499 -23.39 23.52 23.24
CA LYS A 499 -22.75 23.91 24.50
C LYS A 499 -22.22 22.68 25.19
N VAL A 500 -20.91 22.64 25.41
CA VAL A 500 -20.25 21.47 25.97
C VAL A 500 -19.33 21.89 27.10
N HIS A 501 -19.10 20.96 28.02
CA HIS A 501 -18.12 21.11 29.08
C HIS A 501 -17.13 19.97 28.90
N TRP A 502 -15.96 20.32 28.41
CA TRP A 502 -14.86 19.37 28.32
C TRP A 502 -14.15 19.37 29.67
N ARG A 503 -14.02 18.17 30.24
CA ARG A 503 -13.19 17.92 31.40
C ARG A 503 -11.98 17.15 30.92
N GLU A 504 -10.81 17.60 31.31
CA GLU A 504 -9.54 16.94 31.05
C GLU A 504 -9.57 15.50 31.56
N GLU A 505 -8.91 14.60 30.82
CA GLU A 505 -8.57 13.30 31.37
C GLU A 505 -7.51 13.50 32.46
N SER A 506 -7.74 12.87 33.62
CA SER A 506 -6.85 13.01 34.76
C SER A 506 -6.87 11.74 35.59
N ALA A 507 -5.68 11.28 35.97
CA ALA A 507 -5.49 10.17 36.90
C ALA A 507 -5.30 10.64 38.35
N GLY A 508 -5.60 11.90 38.67
CA GLY A 508 -5.49 12.47 40.01
C GLY A 508 -4.61 13.72 40.06
N THR A 509 -3.82 13.85 41.13
CA THR A 509 -2.91 14.99 41.31
C THR A 509 -1.65 14.74 40.49
N GLU A 510 -1.44 15.53 39.43
CA GLU A 510 -0.22 15.47 38.63
C GLU A 510 1.01 15.82 39.49
N LEU A 511 2.02 14.96 39.47
CA LEU A 511 3.28 15.18 40.20
C LEU A 511 4.31 15.87 39.30
N TRP A 512 4.33 15.50 38.03
CA TRP A 512 5.20 16.04 36.99
C TRP A 512 4.65 15.68 35.61
N ARG A 513 5.15 16.36 34.60
CA ARG A 513 4.88 16.12 33.18
C ARG A 513 6.18 16.28 32.40
N ILE A 514 6.34 15.48 31.37
CA ILE A 514 7.36 15.62 30.34
C ILE A 514 6.62 15.87 29.04
N GLY A 515 7.01 16.93 28.33
CA GLY A 515 6.36 17.37 27.10
C GLY A 515 4.94 17.93 27.25
N THR A 516 4.31 18.14 26.11
CA THR A 516 3.06 18.84 25.90
C THR A 516 2.13 17.94 25.09
N PRO A 517 0.97 17.52 25.63
CA PRO A 517 0.00 16.78 24.83
C PRO A 517 -0.69 17.73 23.85
N ASP A 518 -0.16 17.81 22.63
CA ASP A 518 -0.62 18.67 21.53
C ASP A 518 -0.83 17.91 20.21
N LYS A 519 -0.68 16.58 20.25
CA LYS A 519 -0.64 15.68 19.07
C LYS A 519 0.54 15.96 18.12
N SER A 520 1.56 16.66 18.60
CA SER A 520 2.86 16.85 17.95
C SER A 520 3.95 16.15 18.76
N THR A 521 5.11 15.96 18.13
CA THR A 521 6.36 15.58 18.81
C THR A 521 7.45 16.62 18.55
N GLY A 522 7.08 17.81 18.06
CA GLY A 522 8.04 18.80 17.62
C GLY A 522 8.86 19.45 18.74
N GLU A 523 8.42 19.42 20.00
CA GLU A 523 9.18 20.05 21.10
C GLU A 523 10.45 19.28 21.50
N TYR A 524 10.57 18.02 21.08
CA TYR A 524 11.72 17.17 21.38
C TYR A 524 12.88 17.42 20.40
N ARG A 525 14.07 16.90 20.72
CA ARG A 525 15.25 16.93 19.84
C ARG A 525 14.92 16.38 18.46
N HIS A 526 15.43 17.04 17.41
CA HIS A 526 15.09 16.79 16.01
C HIS A 526 13.61 17.00 15.66
N GLY A 527 12.88 17.72 16.51
CA GLY A 527 11.52 18.19 16.28
C GLY A 527 11.48 19.47 15.46
N TYR A 528 11.07 20.58 16.07
CA TYR A 528 10.93 21.92 15.47
C TYR A 528 12.28 22.61 15.16
N GLU A 529 13.41 21.96 15.46
CA GLU A 529 14.72 22.44 15.02
C GLU A 529 14.74 22.56 13.50
N LEU A 530 15.35 23.62 12.95
CA LEU A 530 15.41 23.83 11.51
C LEU A 530 16.66 23.17 10.94
N ASP A 531 16.50 22.39 9.87
CA ASP A 531 17.63 21.77 9.21
C ASP A 531 18.45 22.78 8.39
N PRO A 532 19.72 23.05 8.78
CA PRO A 532 20.56 24.02 8.08
C PRO A 532 21.12 23.52 6.74
N THR A 533 20.91 22.26 6.38
CA THR A 533 21.54 21.60 5.22
C THR A 533 20.67 21.56 3.96
N HIS A 534 19.37 21.85 4.06
CA HIS A 534 18.42 21.77 2.93
C HIS A 534 17.93 23.14 2.43
N PRO A 535 17.63 23.33 1.14
CA PRO A 535 17.39 24.66 0.54
C PRO A 535 16.23 25.48 1.11
N LEU A 536 15.31 24.84 1.86
CA LEU A 536 14.12 25.46 2.44
C LEU A 536 14.12 25.45 3.98
N HIS A 537 15.20 25.02 4.62
CA HIS A 537 15.33 24.80 6.07
C HIS A 537 14.02 24.28 6.70
N PRO A 538 13.51 23.09 6.29
CA PRO A 538 12.35 22.51 6.95
C PRO A 538 12.69 22.17 8.41
N GLU A 539 11.65 22.00 9.23
CA GLU A 539 11.81 21.45 10.58
C GLU A 539 12.31 19.99 10.49
N GLU A 540 13.15 19.57 11.42
CA GLU A 540 13.85 18.28 11.39
C GLU A 540 12.91 17.08 11.45
N TYR A 541 11.74 17.19 12.10
CA TYR A 541 10.73 16.12 12.07
C TYR A 541 10.12 15.89 10.68
N CYS A 542 10.29 16.82 9.74
CA CYS A 542 9.89 16.65 8.34
C CYS A 542 10.94 15.87 7.52
N ILE A 543 12.07 15.53 8.11
CA ILE A 543 13.15 14.75 7.50
C ILE A 543 13.03 13.32 8.01
N TYR A 544 13.37 12.35 7.16
CA TYR A 544 13.37 10.95 7.55
C TYR A 544 14.27 10.77 8.78
N TRP A 545 13.70 10.29 9.88
CA TRP A 545 14.35 10.18 11.20
C TRP A 545 15.67 9.39 11.22
N GLY A 546 15.90 8.52 10.23
CA GLY A 546 17.19 7.84 10.07
C GLY A 546 18.33 8.76 9.65
N ALA A 547 18.04 10.02 9.30
CA ALA A 547 19.02 11.06 9.00
C ALA A 547 19.74 11.60 10.25
N TYR A 548 19.29 11.22 11.46
CA TYR A 548 19.89 11.61 12.73
C TYR A 548 20.45 10.38 13.44
N ASP A 549 21.65 10.48 14.00
CA ASP A 549 22.32 9.37 14.68
C ASP A 549 21.95 9.35 16.17
N TYR A 550 20.92 8.55 16.50
CA TYR A 550 20.41 8.44 17.87
C TYR A 550 21.49 8.06 18.90
N HIS A 551 22.47 7.23 18.52
CA HIS A 551 23.53 6.85 19.45
C HIS A 551 24.57 7.98 19.62
N GLU A 552 24.79 8.81 18.60
CA GLU A 552 25.61 10.03 18.79
C GLU A 552 24.88 11.08 19.64
N ASP A 553 23.56 11.18 19.50
CA ASP A 553 22.73 12.08 20.31
C ASP A 553 22.65 11.61 21.77
N PHE A 554 22.54 10.30 21.99
CA PHE A 554 22.36 9.67 23.31
C PHE A 554 23.34 8.50 23.53
N PRO A 555 24.66 8.76 23.65
CA PRO A 555 25.67 7.70 23.69
C PRO A 555 25.62 6.82 24.95
N GLU A 556 25.08 7.36 26.04
CA GLU A 556 24.86 6.64 27.31
C GLU A 556 23.37 6.34 27.53
N GLY A 557 22.55 6.58 26.51
CA GLY A 557 21.10 6.47 26.54
C GLY A 557 20.38 7.65 27.17
N VAL A 558 19.06 7.55 27.22
CA VAL A 558 18.20 8.62 27.72
C VAL A 558 18.12 8.55 29.24
N THR A 559 18.65 9.57 29.93
CA THR A 559 18.38 9.83 31.34
C THR A 559 17.82 11.23 31.50
N PHE A 560 16.52 11.32 31.78
CA PHE A 560 15.81 12.58 31.91
C PHE A 560 15.49 12.85 33.39
N ARG A 561 15.98 13.96 33.94
CA ARG A 561 15.68 14.37 35.31
C ARG A 561 14.64 15.49 35.30
N VAL A 562 13.44 15.18 35.79
CA VAL A 562 12.32 16.12 35.87
C VAL A 562 12.72 17.37 36.65
N GLY A 563 12.59 18.53 36.00
CA GLY A 563 12.92 19.83 36.57
C GLY A 563 14.39 20.26 36.41
N GLU A 564 15.25 19.40 35.85
CA GLU A 564 16.66 19.71 35.56
C GLU A 564 17.03 19.52 34.09
N SER A 565 16.53 18.46 33.43
CA SER A 565 16.72 18.18 32.00
C SER A 565 15.86 19.07 31.09
N ASP A 566 16.31 19.27 29.86
CA ASP A 566 15.61 20.00 28.80
C ASP A 566 14.93 19.04 27.81
N VAL A 567 13.66 19.28 27.49
CA VAL A 567 12.87 18.37 26.64
C VAL A 567 13.36 18.36 25.19
N GLY A 568 13.86 19.50 24.68
CA GLY A 568 14.36 19.65 23.32
C GLY A 568 15.77 19.12 23.12
N ASP A 569 16.56 18.96 24.20
CA ASP A 569 17.93 18.46 24.12
C ASP A 569 18.06 17.01 24.61
N ASP A 570 17.35 16.65 25.69
CA ASP A 570 17.54 15.40 26.44
C ASP A 570 16.49 14.31 26.11
N LEU A 571 15.55 14.59 25.20
CA LEU A 571 14.59 13.64 24.65
C LEU A 571 14.47 13.81 23.14
N ASN A 572 14.27 12.72 22.41
CA ASN A 572 14.16 12.71 20.96
C ASN A 572 12.70 12.56 20.54
N TYR A 573 12.28 13.20 19.45
CA TYR A 573 10.92 13.04 18.94
C TYR A 573 10.60 11.59 18.53
N ILE A 574 11.64 10.79 18.26
CA ILE A 574 11.55 9.34 18.05
C ILE A 574 12.48 8.62 19.01
N HIS A 575 11.94 7.57 19.61
CA HIS A 575 12.72 6.66 20.42
C HIS A 575 12.72 5.24 19.84
N TRP A 576 13.87 4.57 19.94
CA TRP A 576 14.13 3.32 19.26
C TRP A 576 14.17 2.16 20.23
N SER A 577 13.69 0.99 19.81
CA SER A 577 13.99 -0.28 20.48
C SER A 577 15.33 -0.87 20.00
N VAL A 578 15.67 -0.59 18.74
CA VAL A 578 16.94 -0.86 18.04
C VAL A 578 17.11 0.29 17.05
N TYR A 579 18.26 0.96 17.06
CA TYR A 579 18.55 2.07 16.15
C TYR A 579 19.42 1.57 14.98
N GLY A 580 19.28 2.15 13.78
CA GLY A 580 20.12 1.77 12.63
C GLY A 580 19.48 0.74 11.68
N GLY A 581 20.19 0.39 10.61
CA GLY A 581 19.72 -0.47 9.53
C GLY A 581 19.62 0.25 8.17
N LYS A 582 18.92 -0.38 7.23
CA LYS A 582 18.77 0.15 5.87
C LYS A 582 18.05 1.51 5.88
N GLY A 583 18.70 2.54 5.33
CA GLY A 583 18.15 3.89 5.20
C GLY A 583 18.46 4.85 6.35
N SER A 584 19.12 4.41 7.44
CA SER A 584 19.64 5.30 8.50
C SER A 584 21.12 5.60 8.33
N LEU A 585 21.63 6.62 9.04
CA LEU A 585 23.06 6.97 9.10
C LEU A 585 23.93 5.80 9.56
N ARG A 586 23.41 4.95 10.46
CA ARG A 586 24.04 3.67 10.82
C ARG A 586 23.47 2.54 9.98
N GLU A 587 24.31 1.94 9.13
CA GLU A 587 23.92 0.79 8.30
C GLU A 587 23.76 -0.50 9.12
N ASP A 588 24.60 -0.68 10.14
CA ASP A 588 24.50 -1.80 11.07
C ASP A 588 23.52 -1.48 12.22
N PRO A 589 22.51 -2.34 12.48
CA PRO A 589 21.61 -2.13 13.60
C PRO A 589 22.36 -2.13 14.94
N TYR A 590 22.20 -1.03 15.67
CA TYR A 590 22.63 -0.81 17.03
C TYR A 590 21.53 -1.20 18.01
N TYR A 591 21.72 -2.35 18.65
CA TYR A 591 20.78 -2.90 19.65
C TYR A 591 20.96 -2.28 21.03
N GLY A 592 22.11 -1.66 21.29
CA GLY A 592 22.48 -1.11 22.59
C GLY A 592 22.72 -2.15 23.67
N ASP A 593 23.25 -1.69 24.81
CA ASP A 593 23.35 -2.42 26.08
C ASP A 593 22.35 -1.86 27.11
N GLY A 594 21.19 -1.39 26.61
CA GLY A 594 20.17 -0.74 27.41
C GLY A 594 20.11 0.79 27.23
N ASP A 595 21.02 1.38 26.48
CA ASP A 595 21.10 2.81 26.19
C ASP A 595 20.10 3.26 25.11
N VAL A 596 19.83 2.41 24.12
CA VAL A 596 18.85 2.72 23.05
C VAL A 596 17.41 2.62 23.54
N ASN A 597 17.12 1.54 24.29
CA ASN A 597 15.76 1.06 24.54
C ASN A 597 15.29 1.22 25.99
N ASN A 598 16.16 1.68 26.91
CA ASN A 598 15.71 2.10 28.25
C ASN A 598 15.81 3.62 28.39
N TRP A 599 14.71 4.23 28.82
CA TRP A 599 14.69 5.65 29.15
C TRP A 599 14.50 5.78 30.66
N THR A 600 15.48 6.38 31.32
CA THR A 600 15.48 6.55 32.78
C THR A 600 14.92 7.91 33.13
N VAL A 601 13.73 7.94 33.74
CA VAL A 601 13.15 9.18 34.27
C VAL A 601 13.42 9.28 35.77
N LEU A 602 14.19 10.29 36.16
CA LEU A 602 14.49 10.62 37.54
C LEU A 602 13.62 11.78 37.99
N PHE A 603 13.00 11.68 39.17
CA PHE A 603 12.23 12.78 39.73
C PHE A 603 12.23 12.71 41.25
N ASP A 604 12.15 13.89 41.87
CA ASP A 604 11.99 14.01 43.31
C ASP A 604 10.52 14.30 43.65
N VAL A 605 9.98 13.59 44.64
CA VAL A 605 8.63 13.83 45.15
C VAL A 605 8.68 14.14 46.64
N ALA A 606 8.09 15.27 47.01
CA ALA A 606 8.03 15.64 48.41
C ALA A 606 7.13 14.67 49.19
N LYS A 607 7.61 14.20 50.35
CA LYS A 607 6.91 13.20 51.17
C LYS A 607 5.44 13.55 51.49
N HIS A 608 5.11 14.84 51.59
CA HIS A 608 3.75 15.29 51.85
C HIS A 608 2.81 15.12 50.65
N ALA A 609 3.33 15.15 49.41
CA ALA A 609 2.54 14.91 48.19
C ALA A 609 2.04 13.46 48.11
N LEU A 610 2.75 12.52 48.73
CA LEU A 610 2.39 11.11 48.84
C LEU A 610 1.52 10.77 50.06
N HIS A 611 1.26 11.74 50.96
CA HIS A 611 0.57 11.47 52.20
C HIS A 611 -0.87 10.98 51.95
N LYS A 612 -1.20 9.79 52.47
CA LYS A 612 -2.49 9.09 52.28
C LYS A 612 -2.82 8.73 50.82
N LYS A 613 -1.85 8.75 49.91
CA LYS A 613 -2.01 8.22 48.55
C LYS A 613 -1.64 6.73 48.56
N THR A 614 -2.41 5.91 47.85
CA THR A 614 -2.21 4.46 47.77
C THR A 614 -2.03 3.96 46.34
N GLU A 615 -2.26 4.84 45.37
CA GLU A 615 -2.20 4.57 43.93
C GLU A 615 -1.46 5.73 43.25
N ALA A 616 -0.63 5.39 42.27
CA ALA A 616 0.07 6.33 41.40
C ALA A 616 -0.10 5.84 39.97
N THR A 617 -0.30 6.77 39.04
CA THR A 617 -0.55 6.47 37.64
C THR A 617 0.50 7.17 36.79
N LEU A 618 1.12 6.41 35.89
CA LEU A 618 1.94 6.92 34.81
C LEU A 618 1.09 6.94 33.54
N THR A 619 0.83 8.13 33.00
CA THR A 619 0.14 8.29 31.71
C THR A 619 1.19 8.51 30.63
N VAL A 620 1.11 7.76 29.54
CA VAL A 620 1.97 7.92 28.35
C VAL A 620 1.06 8.16 27.16
N GLN A 621 1.35 9.21 26.39
CA GLN A 621 0.67 9.52 25.14
C GLN A 621 1.69 9.45 24.02
N LEU A 622 1.37 8.71 22.95
CA LEU A 622 2.23 8.51 21.80
C LEU A 622 1.49 9.00 20.56
N SER A 623 2.19 9.71 19.68
CA SER A 623 1.65 10.13 18.37
C SER A 623 1.57 8.96 17.37
N GLY A 624 2.26 7.87 17.67
CA GLY A 624 2.18 6.58 16.99
C GLY A 624 3.15 5.60 17.65
N ALA A 625 2.90 4.30 17.47
CA ALA A 625 3.83 3.24 17.85
C ALA A 625 3.95 2.29 16.67
N LYS A 626 5.16 2.10 16.16
CA LYS A 626 5.41 1.14 15.07
C LYS A 626 6.70 0.40 15.31
N THR A 627 6.71 -0.89 14.98
CA THR A 627 7.84 -1.79 15.23
C THR A 627 8.75 -1.98 14.03
N ALA A 628 8.50 -1.24 12.94
CA ALA A 628 9.35 -1.14 11.77
C ALA A 628 9.32 0.29 11.18
N ALA A 629 10.47 0.79 10.73
CA ALA A 629 10.57 2.03 9.98
C ALA A 629 9.82 1.88 8.64
N GLY A 630 8.58 2.36 8.59
CA GLY A 630 7.81 2.33 7.35
C GLY A 630 6.59 3.23 7.42
N ASN A 631 6.39 4.05 6.39
CA ASN A 631 5.18 4.85 6.17
C ASN A 631 4.01 4.00 5.63
N THR A 632 3.82 2.79 6.18
CA THR A 632 2.72 1.89 5.78
C THR A 632 1.72 1.74 6.91
N ASP A 633 0.51 2.27 6.76
CA ASP A 633 -0.57 1.99 7.72
C ASP A 633 -1.26 0.64 7.43
N VAL A 634 -0.50 -0.33 6.91
CA VAL A 634 -1.02 -1.66 6.56
C VAL A 634 -0.97 -2.53 7.81
N PHE A 635 -2.13 -2.79 8.40
CA PHE A 635 -2.27 -3.74 9.51
C PHE A 635 -1.80 -5.14 9.09
N ASN A 636 -0.83 -5.67 9.83
CA ASN A 636 -0.36 -7.03 9.68
C ASN A 636 -0.41 -7.73 11.04
N ALA A 637 -1.53 -8.38 11.35
CA ALA A 637 -1.76 -9.15 12.59
C ALA A 637 -0.64 -10.16 12.96
N SER A 638 0.26 -10.47 12.02
CA SER A 638 1.37 -11.42 12.18
C SER A 638 2.74 -10.77 12.37
N GLU A 639 2.83 -9.43 12.40
CA GLU A 639 4.10 -8.74 12.65
C GLU A 639 4.60 -8.99 14.09
N PRO A 640 5.88 -9.37 14.27
CA PRO A 640 6.48 -9.42 15.60
C PRO A 640 6.36 -8.06 16.27
N TYR A 641 5.93 -8.06 17.53
CA TYR A 641 5.70 -6.85 18.30
C TYR A 641 4.67 -5.90 17.67
N ILE A 642 3.76 -6.39 16.81
CA ILE A 642 2.61 -5.62 16.30
C ILE A 642 1.92 -4.84 17.41
N ASP A 643 1.79 -5.51 18.53
CA ASP A 643 1.48 -4.94 19.81
C ASP A 643 2.81 -4.70 20.54
N LEU A 644 3.15 -3.45 20.81
CA LEU A 644 4.43 -3.06 21.38
C LEU A 644 4.42 -3.30 22.89
N PRO A 645 5.23 -4.23 23.43
CA PRO A 645 5.37 -4.38 24.87
C PRO A 645 6.16 -3.21 25.45
N TYR A 646 5.52 -2.46 26.35
CA TYR A 646 6.09 -1.35 27.08
C TYR A 646 6.22 -1.71 28.56
N THR A 647 7.46 -1.90 29.01
CA THR A 647 7.77 -2.32 30.38
C THR A 647 8.21 -1.12 31.20
N VAL A 648 7.59 -0.94 32.38
CA VAL A 648 7.92 0.15 33.30
C VAL A 648 8.56 -0.41 34.55
N VAL A 649 9.76 0.06 34.89
CA VAL A 649 10.46 -0.32 36.12
C VAL A 649 10.52 0.87 37.06
N ILE A 650 9.95 0.73 38.26
CA ILE A 650 9.91 1.79 39.27
C ILE A 650 10.81 1.42 40.42
N ASN A 651 11.91 2.16 40.64
CA ASN A 651 12.87 1.91 41.73
C ASN A 651 13.37 0.45 41.80
N GLY A 652 13.61 -0.17 40.64
CA GLY A 652 14.03 -1.57 40.51
C GLY A 652 12.89 -2.60 40.60
N TYR A 653 11.64 -2.17 40.73
CA TYR A 653 10.46 -3.04 40.70
C TYR A 653 9.75 -2.93 39.36
N GLU A 654 9.84 -3.98 38.56
CA GLU A 654 9.14 -4.11 37.28
C GLU A 654 7.62 -4.18 37.51
N GLN A 655 6.89 -3.34 36.79
CA GLN A 655 5.44 -3.37 36.70
C GLN A 655 5.01 -4.34 35.59
N PRO A 656 3.77 -4.87 35.61
CA PRO A 656 3.26 -5.66 34.50
C PRO A 656 3.44 -4.91 33.18
N SER A 657 4.06 -5.56 32.18
CA SER A 657 4.25 -4.96 30.85
C SER A 657 2.90 -4.57 30.26
N TRP A 658 2.80 -3.32 29.83
CA TRP A 658 1.65 -2.83 29.08
C TRP A 658 1.85 -3.16 27.61
N ILE A 659 0.81 -3.70 26.99
CA ILE A 659 0.81 -3.96 25.57
C ILE A 659 0.12 -2.79 24.87
N ILE A 660 0.89 -1.98 24.14
CA ILE A 660 0.36 -0.90 23.30
C ILE A 660 -0.09 -1.55 22.00
N PRO A 661 -1.40 -1.62 21.74
CA PRO A 661 -1.89 -2.33 20.58
C PRO A 661 -1.69 -1.48 19.32
N TRP A 662 -1.55 -2.13 18.16
CA TRP A 662 -1.28 -1.49 16.88
C TRP A 662 -2.33 -0.43 16.44
N ASN A 663 -3.56 -0.52 16.95
CA ASN A 663 -4.77 0.06 16.38
C ASN A 663 -4.82 1.58 16.26
#